data_AF-A0A7K7V8B1-F1
#
_entry.id   AF-A0A7K7V8B1-F1
#
_cell.length_a   1.000
_cell.length_b   1.000
_cell.length_c   1.000
_cell.angle_alpha   90.00
_cell.angle_beta   90.00
_cell.angle_gamma   90.00
#
_symmetry.space_group_name_H-M   'P 1'
#
loop_
_entity.id
_entity.type
_entity.pdbx_description
1 polymer ?
#
loop_
_entity_poly.entity_id
_entity_poly.type
_entity_poly.pdbx_seq_one_letter_code
_entity_poly.pdbx_strand_id
1 'polypeptide(L)'
;TVFAVAADAQTEGEGVSIDLYTRPSPVLDLKAEYVGLEKVNLSWRVNDSASKSYTYRIEIESNGTTIRNETSSVPEAEIVGLEPGTLYNFTVFAVAADAQTEGEGASIQQYTQPSQVLNLTAQYVGPHQVSLRWTTNDTSMSYTYRIEIESNGTTIGNETTIGNKTSNLPEAEIMDLEPGTLYNFTVFAVAADARTEGEGVSIDLYTRPSSILDLKVEYVGLEKVNLSWRVNDSASKSYTYRIEIESNGTPIRNETSNAPEAEIVGLEPGTLYNFTVFAVAADAQTEGEGVSLGDSTVPASVTSFQCEPVVKESNLTLKWKCPIGNNSGFNVKVFNDRWESTQVIPRCTGENLEETFKIGPLDYFTTYNINITTLSNTKESSAVHRMCKTSITDPPTPPNGPLVEAISHTSLSVKFSDFASVNGPLKAYAVIIVTEASGCGSSKPELNSTYKDFKQKKTATYVTYVVDIGQAKQSSLPSENGTFTVNVGTGNNVRGYENGPLSPLHSYRARVAGFTRINFTGADIIVGEDSYASFSPCSMQVLLPQDPGLIAGAVIGCLLAILAVVAVGGYIFWKRRRKDRRNTEMSFSPIKSKPIKVENFESYFKKQQADSNCGFAEEYEELRPAGVHQPKFAAELAENRGKNRYNNVLPYDISRVKLSARNHATDDYINANYMPGYTSKKAFIAAQGPLPNTIDDFWRMVWEKNIYSIVMLTKCVEQARTKCEQYWPDKQSMSYGDIVVTMVAEIVLPEWTIRDFTVENTNVSEIHTVRQFHFTSWPDHGVPETTDLLINFRHLVQEYNSQNPIDSPVLVHCSAGVGRTGTFIAIDRLIQQMEMESTVDVYGVVYDLRMHRPLMVQTEDQYVFLNQCVMDIIRSQKDKKADLIYQNMTAMAIYENFTPTPGFGKANGYHA
;
A
#
# COMPACT_ATOMS: atom_id res chain seq x y z
N THR A 1 -9.93 -123.26 46.14
CA THR A 1 -9.47 -124.66 46.07
C THR A 1 -10.54 -125.58 46.59
N VAL A 2 -10.91 -126.61 45.83
CA VAL A 2 -11.87 -127.64 46.25
C VAL A 2 -11.10 -128.93 46.47
N PHE A 3 -11.30 -129.54 47.64
CA PHE A 3 -10.74 -130.83 48.01
C PHE A 3 -11.85 -131.88 47.94
N ALA A 4 -11.60 -133.01 47.28
CA ALA A 4 -12.47 -134.16 47.39
C ALA A 4 -12.18 -134.82 48.75
N VAL A 5 -13.17 -134.81 49.65
CA VAL A 5 -13.07 -135.45 50.96
C VAL A 5 -13.76 -136.79 50.89
N ALA A 6 -13.07 -137.86 51.27
CA ALA A 6 -13.67 -139.19 51.37
C ALA A 6 -14.78 -139.20 52.44
N ALA A 7 -15.71 -140.15 52.37
CA ALA A 7 -16.86 -140.23 53.28
C ALA A 7 -16.49 -140.39 54.77
N ASP A 8 -15.21 -140.63 55.06
CA ASP A 8 -14.64 -140.64 56.42
C ASP A 8 -14.40 -139.24 57.00
N ALA A 9 -14.53 -138.17 56.19
CA ALA A 9 -14.25 -136.79 56.53
C ALA A 9 -12.81 -136.54 57.05
N GLN A 10 -11.88 -137.48 56.82
CA GLN A 10 -10.51 -137.44 57.31
C GLN A 10 -9.48 -137.49 56.18
N THR A 11 -9.84 -138.04 55.02
CA THR A 11 -8.92 -138.20 53.89
C THR A 11 -9.24 -137.18 52.78
N GLU A 12 -8.34 -136.20 52.58
CA GLU A 12 -8.42 -135.20 51.50
C GLU A 12 -7.57 -135.61 50.29
N GLY A 13 -8.14 -135.54 49.09
CA GLY A 13 -7.40 -135.69 47.82
C GLY A 13 -6.58 -134.44 47.47
N GLU A 14 -5.72 -134.53 46.44
CA GLU A 14 -5.02 -133.34 45.91
C GLU A 14 -6.05 -132.27 45.54
N GLY A 15 -5.95 -131.12 46.22
CA GLY A 15 -6.86 -130.00 46.01
C GLY A 15 -6.70 -129.43 44.62
N VAL A 16 -7.82 -129.27 43.90
CA VAL A 16 -7.83 -128.50 42.66
C VAL A 16 -8.12 -127.05 43.02
N SER A 17 -7.11 -126.21 42.88
CA SER A 17 -7.24 -124.76 42.99
C SER A 17 -7.64 -124.20 41.63
N ILE A 18 -8.75 -123.46 41.59
CA ILE A 18 -9.00 -122.50 40.51
C ILE A 18 -9.02 -121.12 41.17
N ASP A 19 -8.16 -120.24 40.67
CA ASP A 19 -8.18 -118.83 41.04
C ASP A 19 -9.07 -118.12 40.02
N LEU A 20 -10.18 -117.56 40.50
CA LEU A 20 -11.15 -116.82 39.69
C LEU A 20 -11.15 -115.37 40.17
N TYR A 21 -11.04 -114.45 39.23
CA TYR A 21 -11.12 -113.02 39.53
C TYR A 21 -12.58 -112.57 39.47
N THR A 22 -13.01 -111.79 40.47
CA THR A 22 -14.27 -111.05 40.39
C THR A 22 -14.07 -109.80 39.54
N ARG A 23 -15.12 -109.34 38.86
CA ARG A 23 -15.07 -108.09 38.08
C ARG A 23 -14.67 -106.91 38.98
N PRO A 24 -13.64 -106.13 38.63
CA PRO A 24 -13.30 -104.88 39.32
C PRO A 24 -14.48 -103.89 39.35
N SER A 25 -14.52 -103.04 40.37
CA SER A 25 -15.46 -101.90 40.40
C SER A 25 -15.11 -100.89 39.30
N PRO A 26 -16.08 -100.11 38.78
CA PRO A 26 -15.80 -99.03 37.85
C PRO A 26 -14.86 -98.00 38.51
N VAL A 27 -14.01 -97.38 37.68
CA VAL A 27 -13.16 -96.29 38.15
C VAL A 27 -14.01 -95.08 38.57
N LEU A 28 -13.53 -94.32 39.55
CA LEU A 28 -14.21 -93.16 40.13
C LEU A 28 -13.44 -91.88 39.79
N ASP A 29 -14.11 -90.72 39.84
CA ASP A 29 -13.51 -89.40 39.63
C ASP A 29 -12.68 -89.28 38.33
N LEU A 30 -13.10 -89.94 37.24
CA LEU A 30 -12.44 -89.84 35.94
C LEU A 30 -12.52 -88.38 35.44
N LYS A 31 -11.36 -87.76 35.24
CA LYS A 31 -11.25 -86.37 34.76
C LYS A 31 -10.05 -86.18 33.84
N ALA A 32 -10.17 -85.21 32.94
CA ALA A 32 -9.06 -84.70 32.15
C ALA A 32 -8.28 -83.65 32.96
N GLU A 33 -7.01 -83.92 33.26
CA GLU A 33 -6.12 -83.02 34.00
C GLU A 33 -5.43 -82.00 33.08
N TYR A 34 -5.22 -82.38 31.82
CA TYR A 34 -4.66 -81.51 30.80
C TYR A 34 -5.27 -81.84 29.44
N VAL A 35 -5.56 -80.80 28.66
CA VAL A 35 -6.10 -80.88 27.30
C VAL A 35 -5.19 -80.04 26.42
N GLY A 36 -4.51 -80.67 25.47
CA GLY A 36 -3.65 -80.03 24.48
C GLY A 36 -4.18 -80.22 23.06
N LEU A 37 -3.38 -79.78 22.07
CA LEU A 37 -3.70 -79.89 20.64
C LEU A 37 -3.87 -81.33 20.17
N GLU A 38 -2.91 -82.20 20.49
CA GLU A 38 -2.89 -83.60 20.03
C GLU A 38 -2.82 -84.59 21.20
N LYS A 39 -3.09 -84.12 22.43
CA LYS A 39 -3.00 -84.97 23.61
C LYS A 39 -3.97 -84.61 24.74
N VAL A 40 -4.37 -85.61 25.52
CA VAL A 40 -5.20 -85.46 26.72
C VAL A 40 -4.62 -86.32 27.85
N ASN A 41 -4.47 -85.74 29.04
CA ASN A 41 -4.04 -86.46 30.23
C ASN A 41 -5.26 -86.78 31.09
N LEU A 42 -5.50 -88.06 31.34
CA LEU A 42 -6.61 -88.56 32.14
C LEU A 42 -6.10 -89.04 33.50
N SER A 43 -6.89 -88.81 34.54
CA SER A 43 -6.68 -89.40 35.88
C SER A 43 -8.00 -89.93 36.43
N TRP A 44 -7.90 -90.95 37.27
CA TRP A 44 -9.05 -91.54 37.95
C TRP A 44 -8.64 -92.12 39.31
N ARG A 45 -9.62 -92.62 40.05
CA ARG A 45 -9.43 -93.27 41.35
C ARG A 45 -10.06 -94.65 41.35
N VAL A 46 -9.52 -95.53 42.19
CA VAL A 46 -10.05 -96.88 42.39
C VAL A 46 -10.13 -97.15 43.88
N ASN A 47 -11.28 -97.65 44.34
CA ASN A 47 -11.54 -97.88 45.76
C ASN A 47 -11.56 -99.37 46.14
N ASP A 48 -11.10 -100.23 45.24
CA ASP A 48 -10.96 -101.66 45.50
C ASP A 48 -9.68 -101.95 46.30
N SER A 49 -9.77 -102.86 47.28
CA SER A 49 -8.63 -103.31 48.08
C SER A 49 -7.55 -104.02 47.24
N ALA A 50 -7.92 -104.58 46.08
CA ALA A 50 -7.03 -105.24 45.13
C ALA A 50 -6.47 -104.31 44.03
N SER A 51 -6.78 -103.00 44.08
CA SER A 51 -6.44 -102.00 43.04
C SER A 51 -4.96 -101.94 42.64
N LYS A 52 -4.04 -102.33 43.52
CA LYS A 52 -2.59 -102.40 43.23
C LYS A 52 -2.21 -103.43 42.16
N SER A 53 -3.09 -104.40 41.90
CA SER A 53 -2.89 -105.47 40.92
C SER A 53 -3.64 -105.24 39.61
N TYR A 54 -4.37 -104.13 39.48
CA TYR A 54 -5.16 -103.84 38.30
C TYR A 54 -4.33 -103.18 37.21
N THR A 55 -4.65 -103.50 35.97
CA THR A 55 -4.29 -102.70 34.79
C THR A 55 -5.54 -102.03 34.25
N TYR A 56 -5.38 -100.94 33.52
CA TYR A 56 -6.50 -100.16 32.98
C TYR A 56 -6.46 -100.22 31.47
N ARG A 57 -7.60 -100.54 30.84
CA ARG A 57 -7.79 -100.40 29.39
C ARG A 57 -8.57 -99.13 29.12
N ILE A 58 -8.01 -98.24 28.33
CA ILE A 58 -8.61 -96.99 27.89
C ILE A 58 -9.07 -97.19 26.46
N GLU A 59 -10.38 -97.17 26.25
CA GLU A 59 -10.99 -97.15 24.93
C GLU A 59 -11.18 -95.71 24.46
N ILE A 60 -10.66 -95.41 23.27
CA ILE A 60 -10.69 -94.07 22.68
C ILE A 60 -11.63 -94.11 21.47
N GLU A 61 -12.76 -93.41 21.58
CA GLU A 61 -13.74 -93.30 20.51
C GLU A 61 -13.77 -91.87 19.94
N SER A 62 -13.93 -91.75 18.63
CA SER A 62 -14.28 -90.48 17.96
C SER A 62 -15.44 -90.75 17.00
N ASN A 63 -16.37 -89.80 16.90
CA ASN A 63 -17.57 -89.91 16.07
C ASN A 63 -18.37 -91.23 16.27
N GLY A 64 -18.34 -91.77 17.49
CA GLY A 64 -19.07 -93.00 17.87
C GLY A 64 -18.42 -94.31 17.41
N THR A 65 -17.16 -94.27 16.94
CA THR A 65 -16.36 -95.46 16.61
C THR A 65 -15.10 -95.53 17.46
N THR A 66 -14.81 -96.70 18.03
CA THR A 66 -13.51 -96.98 18.67
C THR A 66 -12.39 -96.88 17.65
N ILE A 67 -11.47 -95.93 17.87
CA ILE A 67 -10.28 -95.75 17.03
C ILE A 67 -9.18 -96.70 17.48
N ARG A 68 -8.90 -96.74 18.79
CA ARG A 68 -7.88 -97.61 19.39
C ARG A 68 -8.07 -97.75 20.90
N ASN A 69 -7.40 -98.76 21.44
CA ASN A 69 -7.31 -99.00 22.88
C ASN A 69 -5.87 -98.79 23.36
N GLU A 70 -5.71 -98.18 24.52
CA GLU A 70 -4.44 -98.04 25.22
C GLU A 70 -4.52 -98.70 26.59
N THR A 71 -3.37 -99.05 27.18
CA THR A 71 -3.32 -99.66 28.51
C THR A 71 -2.42 -98.88 29.44
N SER A 72 -2.83 -98.76 30.71
CA SER A 72 -2.04 -98.14 31.77
C SER A 72 -1.91 -99.06 32.98
N SER A 73 -0.76 -99.03 33.63
CA SER A 73 -0.48 -99.77 34.88
C SER A 73 -0.71 -98.91 36.13
N VAL A 74 -1.03 -97.64 35.96
CA VAL A 74 -1.28 -96.64 37.02
C VAL A 74 -2.63 -95.96 36.77
N PRO A 75 -3.27 -95.33 37.77
CA PRO A 75 -4.58 -94.71 37.61
C PRO A 75 -4.54 -93.33 36.89
N GLU A 76 -3.68 -93.24 35.88
CA GLU A 76 -3.48 -92.10 35.00
C GLU A 76 -3.02 -92.58 33.62
N ALA A 77 -3.31 -91.81 32.57
CA ALA A 77 -2.83 -92.06 31.22
C ALA A 77 -2.65 -90.76 30.44
N GLU A 78 -1.55 -90.67 29.68
CA GLU A 78 -1.34 -89.62 28.67
C GLU A 78 -1.68 -90.21 27.30
N ILE A 79 -2.72 -89.68 26.66
CA ILE A 79 -3.17 -90.11 25.34
C ILE A 79 -2.65 -89.11 24.31
N VAL A 80 -1.84 -89.56 23.34
CA VAL A 80 -1.15 -88.69 22.34
C VAL A 80 -1.55 -89.02 20.91
N GLY A 81 -1.31 -88.13 19.94
CA GLY A 81 -1.67 -88.38 18.54
C GLY A 81 -3.18 -88.38 18.31
N LEU A 82 -3.86 -87.45 18.99
CA LEU A 82 -5.26 -87.08 18.76
C LEU A 82 -5.31 -85.95 17.71
N GLU A 83 -6.43 -85.81 17.01
CA GLU A 83 -6.64 -84.70 16.06
C GLU A 83 -7.09 -83.43 16.80
N PRO A 84 -6.61 -82.23 16.43
CA PRO A 84 -7.02 -80.97 17.04
C PRO A 84 -8.50 -80.63 16.89
N GLY A 85 -9.09 -80.04 17.94
CA GLY A 85 -10.49 -79.62 17.97
C GLY A 85 -11.52 -80.73 17.73
N THR A 86 -11.17 -81.98 18.00
CA THR A 86 -12.02 -83.17 17.78
C THR A 86 -12.56 -83.67 19.12
N LEU A 87 -13.85 -84.04 19.15
CA LEU A 87 -14.47 -84.66 20.31
C LEU A 87 -14.03 -86.12 20.43
N TYR A 88 -13.48 -86.48 21.59
CA TYR A 88 -13.18 -87.84 21.95
C TYR A 88 -13.99 -88.28 23.16
N ASN A 89 -14.45 -89.54 23.14
CA ASN A 89 -15.02 -90.22 24.29
C ASN A 89 -14.00 -91.24 24.80
N PHE A 90 -13.56 -91.07 26.05
CA PHE A 90 -12.58 -91.93 26.68
C PHE A 90 -13.28 -92.80 27.72
N THR A 91 -13.29 -94.11 27.51
CA THR A 91 -13.88 -95.08 28.46
C THR A 91 -12.80 -95.91 29.12
N VAL A 92 -12.67 -95.81 30.45
CA VAL A 92 -11.65 -96.51 31.23
C VAL A 92 -12.27 -97.73 31.92
N PHE A 93 -11.72 -98.91 31.63
CA PHE A 93 -12.07 -100.18 32.22
C PHE A 93 -10.97 -100.64 33.18
N ALA A 94 -11.31 -100.95 34.43
CA ALA A 94 -10.40 -101.64 35.33
C ALA A 94 -10.36 -103.14 34.98
N VAL A 95 -9.16 -103.67 34.78
CA VAL A 95 -8.90 -105.05 34.40
C VAL A 95 -8.16 -105.74 35.55
N ALA A 96 -8.68 -106.88 36.01
CA ALA A 96 -8.06 -107.67 37.07
C ALA A 96 -6.70 -108.24 36.63
N ALA A 97 -5.94 -108.81 37.58
CA ALA A 97 -4.56 -109.27 37.34
C ALA A 97 -4.43 -110.41 36.30
N ASP A 98 -5.54 -111.06 35.91
CA ASP A 98 -5.58 -112.04 34.81
C ASP A 98 -5.55 -111.41 33.41
N ALA A 99 -5.60 -110.07 33.32
CA ALA A 99 -5.69 -109.32 32.07
C ALA A 99 -6.89 -109.69 31.18
N GLN A 100 -7.92 -110.35 31.74
CA GLN A 100 -9.11 -110.82 31.02
C GLN A 100 -10.42 -110.35 31.67
N THR A 101 -10.47 -110.27 33.00
CA THR A 101 -11.70 -109.93 33.72
C THR A 101 -11.84 -108.41 33.83
N GLU A 102 -12.72 -107.83 33.02
CA GLU A 102 -12.98 -106.38 32.97
C GLU A 102 -14.21 -105.96 33.79
N GLY A 103 -14.07 -104.83 34.50
CA GLY A 103 -15.15 -104.14 35.20
C GLY A 103 -16.05 -103.32 34.28
N GLU A 104 -17.01 -102.60 34.87
CA GLU A 104 -17.79 -101.60 34.12
C GLU A 104 -16.92 -100.40 33.75
N GLY A 105 -17.08 -99.88 32.53
CA GLY A 105 -16.33 -98.72 32.05
C GLY A 105 -16.91 -97.41 32.56
N ALA A 106 -16.04 -96.46 32.92
CA ALA A 106 -16.43 -95.07 33.16
C ALA A 106 -15.96 -94.19 32.00
N SER A 107 -16.84 -93.32 31.49
CA SER A 107 -16.57 -92.50 30.30
C SER A 107 -16.50 -91.01 30.61
N ILE A 108 -15.62 -90.30 29.89
CA ILE A 108 -15.57 -88.83 29.84
C ILE A 108 -15.46 -88.36 28.39
N GLN A 109 -16.20 -87.31 28.05
CA GLN A 109 -16.15 -86.65 26.75
C GLN A 109 -15.30 -85.38 26.85
N GLN A 110 -14.34 -85.23 25.95
CA GLN A 110 -13.45 -84.08 25.93
C GLN A 110 -13.06 -83.70 24.49
N TYR A 111 -13.13 -82.41 24.19
CA TYR A 111 -12.53 -81.85 22.97
C TYR A 111 -11.04 -81.64 23.19
N THR A 112 -10.20 -81.97 22.21
CA THR A 112 -8.83 -81.48 22.11
C THR A 112 -8.82 -79.99 21.79
N GLN A 113 -7.71 -79.28 22.09
CA GLN A 113 -7.59 -77.87 21.71
C GLN A 113 -7.57 -77.73 20.17
N PRO A 114 -8.30 -76.77 19.58
CA PRO A 114 -8.17 -76.44 18.16
C PRO A 114 -6.78 -75.90 17.81
N SER A 115 -6.35 -76.06 16.55
CA SER A 115 -5.13 -75.42 16.06
C SER A 115 -5.29 -73.90 16.03
N GLN A 116 -4.16 -73.18 16.15
CA GLN A 116 -4.16 -71.72 15.96
C GLN A 116 -4.65 -71.34 14.56
N VAL A 117 -5.27 -70.17 14.43
CA VAL A 117 -5.67 -69.64 13.12
C VAL A 117 -4.46 -69.28 12.28
N LEU A 118 -4.61 -69.33 10.95
CA LEU A 118 -3.53 -69.04 9.99
C LEU A 118 -3.91 -67.87 9.08
N ASN A 119 -2.91 -67.16 8.56
CA ASN A 119 -3.08 -66.05 7.62
C ASN A 119 -4.03 -64.95 8.14
N LEU A 120 -3.93 -64.60 9.42
CA LEU A 120 -4.69 -63.50 9.99
C LEU A 120 -4.30 -62.19 9.28
N THR A 121 -5.26 -61.58 8.60
CA THR A 121 -5.07 -60.37 7.79
C THR A 121 -6.23 -59.41 7.96
N ALA A 122 -5.97 -58.12 7.83
CA ALA A 122 -7.01 -57.10 7.73
C ALA A 122 -7.47 -56.97 6.27
N GLN A 123 -8.76 -57.24 6.02
CA GLN A 123 -9.39 -57.04 4.70
C GLN A 123 -9.79 -55.58 4.49
N TYR A 124 -10.21 -54.92 5.56
CA TYR A 124 -10.59 -53.51 5.54
C TYR A 124 -10.22 -52.86 6.87
N VAL A 125 -9.67 -51.65 6.78
CA VAL A 125 -9.38 -50.78 7.93
C VAL A 125 -10.03 -49.44 7.65
N GLY A 126 -11.07 -49.12 8.41
CA GLY A 126 -11.78 -47.84 8.38
C GLY A 126 -11.51 -47.01 9.63
N PRO A 127 -12.21 -45.88 9.80
CA PRO A 127 -12.01 -45.02 10.95
C PRO A 127 -12.62 -45.58 12.24
N HIS A 128 -13.77 -46.25 12.14
CA HIS A 128 -14.48 -46.82 13.29
C HIS A 128 -14.65 -48.33 13.21
N GLN A 129 -14.03 -48.98 12.22
CA GLN A 129 -14.20 -50.41 12.00
C GLN A 129 -12.99 -51.08 11.37
N VAL A 130 -12.80 -52.36 11.68
CA VAL A 130 -11.79 -53.24 11.07
C VAL A 130 -12.45 -54.56 10.70
N SER A 131 -12.18 -55.04 9.49
CA SER A 131 -12.59 -56.37 9.03
C SER A 131 -11.37 -57.29 8.98
N LEU A 132 -11.41 -58.36 9.76
CA LEU A 132 -10.36 -59.37 9.86
C LEU A 132 -10.79 -60.65 9.16
N ARG A 133 -9.82 -61.34 8.55
CA ARG A 133 -10.02 -62.65 7.93
C ARG A 133 -8.84 -63.56 8.22
N TRP A 134 -9.11 -64.84 8.42
CA TRP A 134 -8.12 -65.88 8.67
C TRP A 134 -8.55 -67.21 8.01
N THR A 135 -7.74 -68.25 8.22
CA THR A 135 -7.95 -69.60 7.70
C THR A 135 -7.68 -70.63 8.79
N THR A 136 -8.26 -71.82 8.68
CA THR A 136 -8.01 -72.95 9.57
C THR A 136 -7.69 -74.19 8.75
N ASN A 137 -6.76 -75.01 9.25
CA ASN A 137 -6.34 -76.25 8.57
C ASN A 137 -7.08 -77.49 9.09
N ASP A 138 -7.76 -77.39 10.23
CA ASP A 138 -8.41 -78.54 10.85
C ASP A 138 -9.66 -78.95 10.05
N THR A 139 -9.84 -80.25 9.86
CA THR A 139 -10.95 -80.86 9.09
C THR A 139 -12.26 -80.99 9.90
N SER A 140 -12.32 -80.42 11.11
CA SER A 140 -13.42 -80.61 12.07
C SER A 140 -14.62 -79.69 11.83
N MET A 141 -15.80 -80.14 12.25
CA MET A 141 -17.08 -79.47 12.02
C MET A 141 -17.28 -78.28 12.98
N SER A 142 -17.26 -77.08 12.40
CA SER A 142 -17.64 -75.75 12.95
C SER A 142 -16.94 -75.32 14.25
N TYR A 143 -15.82 -74.60 14.12
CA TYR A 143 -15.31 -73.76 15.20
C TYR A 143 -16.09 -72.46 15.34
N THR A 144 -16.19 -71.97 16.58
CA THR A 144 -16.48 -70.57 16.87
C THR A 144 -15.15 -69.89 17.18
N TYR A 145 -14.99 -68.63 16.81
CA TYR A 145 -13.78 -67.84 17.02
C TYR A 145 -14.06 -66.76 18.06
N ARG A 146 -13.17 -66.60 19.03
CA ARG A 146 -13.18 -65.48 19.97
C ARG A 146 -12.10 -64.49 19.56
N ILE A 147 -12.47 -63.23 19.39
CA ILE A 147 -11.59 -62.12 19.05
C ILE A 147 -11.49 -61.23 20.28
N GLU A 148 -10.29 -61.16 20.85
CA GLU A 148 -9.92 -60.27 21.94
C GLU A 148 -9.37 -58.96 21.35
N ILE A 149 -9.86 -57.83 21.88
CA ILE A 149 -9.54 -56.49 21.37
C ILE A 149 -8.89 -55.70 22.49
N GLU A 150 -7.64 -55.28 22.29
CA GLU A 150 -6.90 -54.42 23.21
C GLU A 150 -6.55 -53.10 22.51
N SER A 151 -6.67 -51.96 23.21
CA SER A 151 -6.19 -50.66 22.73
C SER A 151 -4.98 -50.24 23.53
N ASN A 152 -3.93 -49.82 22.83
CA ASN A 152 -2.73 -49.27 23.44
C ASN A 152 -2.86 -47.76 23.79
N GLY A 153 -4.08 -47.18 23.74
CA GLY A 153 -4.32 -45.74 23.87
C GLY A 153 -5.03 -45.24 25.13
N THR A 154 -5.74 -46.09 25.88
CA THR A 154 -6.59 -45.65 27.01
C THR A 154 -6.76 -46.74 28.06
N THR A 155 -5.94 -46.70 29.13
CA THR A 155 -6.26 -47.42 30.38
C THR A 155 -7.44 -46.75 31.07
N ILE A 156 -8.67 -47.13 30.71
CA ILE A 156 -9.83 -46.85 31.53
C ILE A 156 -9.95 -47.99 32.55
N GLY A 157 -9.31 -47.80 33.70
CA GLY A 157 -9.49 -48.65 34.88
C GLY A 157 -8.96 -50.09 34.74
N ASN A 158 -7.65 -50.30 34.89
CA ASN A 158 -6.97 -51.59 35.10
C ASN A 158 -7.28 -52.77 34.14
N GLU A 159 -8.15 -52.61 33.14
CA GLU A 159 -8.43 -53.58 32.08
C GLU A 159 -7.87 -53.03 30.76
N THR A 160 -6.91 -53.75 30.16
CA THR A 160 -6.32 -53.47 28.84
C THR A 160 -7.20 -53.98 27.69
N THR A 161 -8.07 -54.94 28.00
CA THR A 161 -9.02 -55.53 27.07
C THR A 161 -10.30 -54.69 27.01
N ILE A 162 -10.62 -54.15 25.82
CA ILE A 162 -11.82 -53.34 25.61
C ILE A 162 -13.06 -54.23 25.47
N GLY A 163 -12.89 -55.46 24.98
CA GLY A 163 -13.97 -56.44 24.86
C GLY A 163 -13.59 -57.68 24.06
N ASN A 164 -14.49 -58.65 24.09
CA ASN A 164 -14.41 -59.88 23.30
C ASN A 164 -15.57 -59.93 22.30
N LYS A 165 -15.29 -60.33 21.05
CA LYS A 165 -16.30 -60.58 20.01
C LYS A 165 -16.22 -62.04 19.57
N THR A 166 -17.35 -62.66 19.26
CA THR A 166 -17.39 -64.03 18.75
C THR A 166 -17.86 -64.08 17.30
N SER A 167 -17.27 -64.96 16.48
CA SER A 167 -17.69 -65.21 15.09
C SER A 167 -17.79 -66.71 14.81
N ASN A 168 -18.78 -67.11 14.02
CA ASN A 168 -18.92 -68.51 13.54
C ASN A 168 -18.29 -68.72 12.15
N LEU A 169 -17.74 -67.66 11.56
CA LEU A 169 -17.07 -67.67 10.27
C LEU A 169 -15.59 -67.31 10.48
N PRO A 170 -14.68 -67.69 9.57
CA PRO A 170 -13.26 -67.33 9.64
C PRO A 170 -13.02 -65.86 9.23
N GLU A 171 -13.92 -64.98 9.62
CA GLU A 171 -13.93 -63.55 9.41
C GLU A 171 -14.72 -62.86 10.54
N ALA A 172 -14.37 -61.62 10.84
CA ALA A 172 -15.12 -60.79 11.77
C ALA A 172 -15.00 -59.31 11.38
N GLU A 173 -16.12 -58.59 11.51
CA GLU A 173 -16.15 -57.13 11.44
C GLU A 173 -16.23 -56.59 12.85
N ILE A 174 -15.28 -55.75 13.24
CA ILE A 174 -15.24 -55.06 14.53
C ILE A 174 -15.63 -53.61 14.28
N MET A 175 -16.63 -53.11 15.00
CA MET A 175 -17.15 -51.74 14.89
C MET A 175 -16.90 -50.98 16.19
N ASP A 176 -17.27 -49.70 16.21
CA ASP A 176 -17.19 -48.80 17.37
C ASP A 176 -15.76 -48.59 17.90
N LEU A 177 -14.76 -48.66 17.00
CA LEU A 177 -13.36 -48.36 17.30
C LEU A 177 -13.12 -46.84 17.25
N GLU A 178 -12.14 -46.36 18.01
CA GLU A 178 -11.70 -44.97 17.97
C GLU A 178 -10.78 -44.75 16.74
N PRO A 179 -10.98 -43.68 15.95
CA PRO A 179 -10.12 -43.35 14.81
C PRO A 179 -8.65 -43.09 15.19
N GLY A 180 -7.74 -43.42 14.27
CA GLY A 180 -6.29 -43.21 14.39
C GLY A 180 -5.64 -43.84 15.60
N THR A 181 -6.25 -44.88 16.17
CA THR A 181 -5.83 -45.53 17.42
C THR A 181 -5.25 -46.91 17.11
N LEU A 182 -4.20 -47.29 17.84
CA LEU A 182 -3.55 -48.60 17.72
C LEU A 182 -4.32 -49.66 18.51
N TYR A 183 -4.74 -50.70 17.81
CA TYR A 183 -5.40 -51.88 18.37
C TYR A 183 -4.59 -53.14 18.13
N ASN A 184 -4.56 -54.01 19.14
CA ASN A 184 -4.13 -55.40 19.02
C ASN A 184 -5.38 -56.29 18.97
N PHE A 185 -5.46 -57.12 17.93
CA PHE A 185 -6.56 -58.08 17.77
C PHE A 185 -6.00 -59.50 17.88
N THR A 186 -6.43 -60.25 18.91
CA THR A 186 -6.02 -61.64 19.11
C THR A 186 -7.17 -62.59 18.84
N VAL A 187 -7.00 -63.52 17.89
CA VAL A 187 -8.05 -64.47 17.46
C VAL A 187 -7.75 -65.87 18.00
N PHE A 188 -8.69 -66.44 18.74
CA PHE A 188 -8.66 -67.79 19.29
C PHE A 188 -9.68 -68.68 18.59
N ALA A 189 -9.29 -69.88 18.18
CA ALA A 189 -10.22 -70.91 17.73
C ALA A 189 -10.79 -71.65 18.95
N VAL A 190 -12.11 -71.78 19.02
CA VAL A 190 -12.85 -72.41 20.12
C VAL A 190 -13.57 -73.65 19.59
N ALA A 191 -13.39 -74.77 20.28
CA ALA A 191 -14.06 -76.02 19.94
C ALA A 191 -15.59 -75.91 20.09
N ALA A 192 -16.32 -76.88 19.56
CA ALA A 192 -17.80 -76.85 19.53
C ALA A 192 -18.47 -76.85 20.93
N ASP A 193 -17.72 -77.11 22.00
CA ASP A 193 -18.18 -76.96 23.38
C ASP A 193 -18.22 -75.50 23.87
N ALA A 194 -17.76 -74.55 23.06
CA ALA A 194 -17.62 -73.13 23.36
C ALA A 194 -16.75 -72.83 24.60
N ARG A 195 -15.86 -73.75 24.98
CA ARG A 195 -15.01 -73.64 26.19
C ARG A 195 -13.55 -73.98 25.94
N THR A 196 -13.28 -74.97 25.10
CA THR A 196 -11.90 -75.41 24.84
C THR A 196 -11.28 -74.52 23.77
N GLU A 197 -10.37 -73.64 24.20
CA GLU A 197 -9.70 -72.66 23.33
C GLU A 197 -8.29 -73.13 22.93
N GLY A 198 -7.94 -72.87 21.67
CA GLY A 198 -6.59 -73.03 21.13
C GLY A 198 -5.68 -71.83 21.42
N GLU A 199 -4.47 -71.85 20.86
CA GLU A 199 -3.54 -70.73 20.95
C GLU A 199 -4.01 -69.53 20.10
N GLY A 200 -3.86 -68.32 20.64
CA GLY A 200 -4.28 -67.08 19.99
C GLY A 200 -3.23 -66.51 19.04
N VAL A 201 -3.67 -65.90 17.93
CA VAL A 201 -2.80 -65.20 16.99
C VAL A 201 -3.18 -63.73 16.93
N SER A 202 -2.19 -62.84 17.06
CA SER A 202 -2.39 -61.40 17.16
C SER A 202 -1.99 -60.63 15.89
N ILE A 203 -2.65 -59.51 15.63
CA ILE A 203 -2.25 -58.50 14.64
C ILE A 203 -2.43 -57.10 15.22
N ASP A 204 -1.43 -56.24 15.03
CA ASP A 204 -1.45 -54.83 15.43
C ASP A 204 -1.82 -53.93 14.25
N LEU A 205 -2.83 -53.07 14.41
CA LEU A 205 -3.34 -52.20 13.36
C LEU A 205 -3.72 -50.83 13.93
N TYR A 206 -3.38 -49.76 13.22
CA TYR A 206 -4.00 -48.45 13.42
C TYR A 206 -5.33 -48.41 12.67
N THR A 207 -6.40 -47.94 13.32
CA THR A 207 -7.60 -47.49 12.58
C THR A 207 -7.26 -46.25 11.77
N ARG A 208 -8.00 -46.01 10.68
CA ARG A 208 -7.78 -44.79 9.89
C ARG A 208 -8.18 -43.55 10.69
N PRO A 209 -7.47 -42.43 10.59
CA PRO A 209 -7.99 -41.15 11.05
C PRO A 209 -9.34 -40.82 10.39
N SER A 210 -10.22 -40.11 11.09
CA SER A 210 -11.39 -39.51 10.46
C SER A 210 -10.98 -38.44 9.45
N SER A 211 -11.82 -38.20 8.45
CA SER A 211 -11.63 -37.08 7.52
C SER A 211 -11.56 -35.76 8.29
N ILE A 212 -10.66 -34.88 7.88
CA ILE A 212 -10.54 -33.54 8.47
C ILE A 212 -11.84 -32.73 8.27
N LEU A 213 -12.08 -31.76 9.14
CA LEU A 213 -13.25 -30.88 9.12
C LEU A 213 -12.83 -29.43 8.88
N ASP A 214 -13.75 -28.60 8.39
CA ASP A 214 -13.58 -27.15 8.24
C ASP A 214 -12.30 -26.74 7.49
N LEU A 215 -11.89 -27.48 6.45
CA LEU A 215 -10.76 -27.09 5.61
C LEU A 215 -11.04 -25.72 4.97
N LYS A 216 -10.20 -24.74 5.27
CA LYS A 216 -10.34 -23.37 4.77
C LYS A 216 -9.00 -22.74 4.45
N VAL A 217 -9.06 -21.74 3.58
CA VAL A 217 -7.95 -20.85 3.28
C VAL A 217 -8.01 -19.64 4.20
N GLU A 218 -6.98 -19.45 5.04
CA GLU A 218 -6.85 -18.30 5.95
C GLU A 218 -6.23 -17.09 5.26
N TYR A 219 -5.30 -17.34 4.34
CA TYR A 219 -4.57 -16.30 3.63
C TYR A 219 -4.19 -16.75 2.22
N VAL A 220 -4.32 -15.83 1.27
CA VAL A 220 -3.88 -15.99 -0.12
C VAL A 220 -2.93 -14.85 -0.46
N GLY A 221 -1.68 -15.18 -0.77
CA GLY A 221 -0.66 -14.25 -1.25
C GLY A 221 -0.35 -14.44 -2.73
N LEU A 222 0.75 -13.82 -3.16
CA LEU A 222 1.28 -13.96 -4.53
C LEU A 222 1.83 -15.36 -4.79
N GLU A 223 2.67 -15.87 -3.88
CA GLU A 223 3.36 -17.17 -4.05
C GLU A 223 3.14 -18.10 -2.85
N LYS A 224 2.14 -17.79 -2.02
CA LYS A 224 1.85 -18.56 -0.82
C LYS A 224 0.38 -18.61 -0.44
N VAL A 225 -0.03 -19.70 0.19
CA VAL A 225 -1.40 -19.92 0.70
C VAL A 225 -1.30 -20.54 2.10
N ASN A 226 -2.08 -20.02 3.04
CA ASN A 226 -2.18 -20.60 4.38
C ASN A 226 -3.51 -21.34 4.51
N LEU A 227 -3.42 -22.60 4.93
CA LEU A 227 -4.56 -23.50 5.14
C LEU A 227 -4.72 -23.79 6.63
N SER A 228 -5.96 -23.94 7.06
CA SER A 228 -6.29 -24.44 8.39
C SER A 228 -7.46 -25.42 8.32
N TRP A 229 -7.49 -26.37 9.25
CA TRP A 229 -8.54 -27.37 9.37
C TRP A 229 -8.72 -27.82 10.82
N ARG A 230 -9.65 -28.73 11.06
CA ARG A 230 -9.96 -29.28 12.39
C ARG A 230 -10.02 -30.79 12.36
N VAL A 231 -9.70 -31.41 13.49
CA VAL A 231 -9.83 -32.85 13.71
C VAL A 231 -10.41 -33.06 15.11
N ASN A 232 -11.44 -33.88 15.21
CA ASN A 232 -12.14 -34.15 16.47
C ASN A 232 -11.81 -35.53 17.06
N ASP A 233 -10.90 -36.28 16.44
CA ASP A 233 -10.47 -37.59 16.94
C ASP A 233 -9.71 -37.45 18.26
N SER A 234 -9.93 -38.40 19.18
CA SER A 234 -9.22 -38.48 20.46
C SER A 234 -7.70 -38.60 20.26
N ALA A 235 -7.26 -39.31 19.23
CA ALA A 235 -5.86 -39.54 18.88
C ALA A 235 -5.20 -38.39 18.08
N SER A 236 -5.95 -37.32 17.75
CA SER A 236 -5.53 -36.25 16.83
C SER A 236 -4.20 -35.56 17.17
N LYS A 237 -3.79 -35.55 18.45
CA LYS A 237 -2.50 -34.99 18.88
C LYS A 237 -1.28 -35.74 18.34
N SER A 238 -1.46 -36.98 17.93
CA SER A 238 -0.40 -37.83 17.37
C SER A 238 -0.35 -37.80 15.84
N TYR A 239 -1.30 -37.10 15.21
CA TYR A 239 -1.42 -37.10 13.76
C TYR A 239 -0.37 -36.21 13.10
N THR A 240 0.01 -36.62 11.90
CA THR A 240 0.63 -35.73 10.91
C THR A 240 -0.33 -35.57 9.75
N TYR A 241 -0.13 -34.55 8.94
CA TYR A 241 -1.01 -34.22 7.82
C TYR A 241 -0.20 -34.19 6.54
N ARG A 242 -0.63 -34.92 5.51
CA ARG A 242 -0.07 -34.84 4.17
C ARG A 242 -0.95 -33.92 3.32
N ILE A 243 -0.36 -32.90 2.74
CA ILE A 243 -1.02 -31.93 1.87
C ILE A 243 -0.55 -32.19 0.44
N GLU A 244 -1.46 -32.62 -0.40
CA GLU A 244 -1.26 -32.76 -1.84
C GLU A 244 -1.66 -31.46 -2.54
N ILE A 245 -0.74 -30.92 -3.33
CA ILE A 245 -0.89 -29.65 -4.04
C ILE A 245 -0.87 -29.95 -5.54
N GLU A 246 -2.00 -29.72 -6.19
CA GLU A 246 -2.19 -29.96 -7.62
C GLU A 246 -2.51 -28.64 -8.33
N SER A 247 -1.85 -28.41 -9.47
CA SER A 247 -2.25 -27.37 -10.42
C SER A 247 -2.09 -27.86 -11.85
N ASN A 248 -2.94 -27.35 -12.73
CA ASN A 248 -3.04 -27.80 -14.11
C ASN A 248 -1.71 -27.57 -14.86
N GLY A 249 -1.06 -28.66 -15.29
CA GLY A 249 0.20 -28.61 -16.03
C GLY A 249 1.46 -28.65 -15.16
N THR A 250 1.35 -28.75 -13.83
CA THR A 250 2.49 -28.93 -12.91
C THR A 250 2.48 -30.32 -12.27
N PRO A 251 3.65 -30.90 -11.93
CA PRO A 251 3.71 -32.14 -11.16
C PRO A 251 3.07 -31.96 -9.78
N ILE A 252 2.35 -32.98 -9.31
CA ILE A 252 1.78 -33.02 -7.96
C ILE A 252 2.91 -32.89 -6.93
N ARG A 253 2.76 -31.97 -5.99
CA ARG A 253 3.70 -31.74 -4.88
C ARG A 253 3.03 -32.16 -3.57
N ASN A 254 3.75 -32.92 -2.75
CA ASN A 254 3.31 -33.28 -1.41
C ASN A 254 4.10 -32.51 -0.35
N GLU A 255 3.40 -32.02 0.67
CA GLU A 255 3.98 -31.45 1.88
C GLU A 255 3.41 -32.12 3.12
N THR A 256 4.09 -31.94 4.25
CA THR A 256 3.68 -32.52 5.52
C THR A 256 3.62 -31.46 6.61
N SER A 257 2.60 -31.52 7.47
CA SER A 257 2.46 -30.67 8.64
C SER A 257 2.21 -31.49 9.90
N ASN A 258 2.75 -31.04 11.04
CA ASN A 258 2.53 -31.66 12.35
C ASN A 258 1.41 -30.96 13.14
N ALA A 259 0.78 -29.94 12.55
CA ALA A 259 -0.28 -29.15 13.15
C ALA A 259 -1.48 -29.10 12.17
N PRO A 260 -2.70 -28.81 12.64
CA PRO A 260 -3.88 -28.70 11.78
C PRO A 260 -3.91 -27.39 10.97
N GLU A 261 -2.74 -26.96 10.50
CA GLU A 261 -2.49 -25.78 9.69
C GLU A 261 -1.23 -26.00 8.84
N ALA A 262 -1.14 -25.33 7.69
CA ALA A 262 0.05 -25.34 6.84
C ALA A 262 0.21 -24.03 6.06
N GLU A 263 1.45 -23.55 5.95
CA GLU A 263 1.85 -22.48 5.02
C GLU A 263 2.50 -23.11 3.79
N ILE A 264 1.81 -23.04 2.65
CA ILE A 264 2.30 -23.56 1.37
C ILE A 264 2.98 -22.43 0.62
N VAL A 265 4.25 -22.59 0.28
CA VAL A 265 5.08 -21.56 -0.39
C VAL A 265 5.62 -22.01 -1.74
N GLY A 266 6.02 -21.05 -2.58
CA GLY A 266 6.57 -21.31 -3.92
C GLY A 266 5.49 -21.68 -4.93
N LEU A 267 4.31 -21.09 -4.78
CA LEU A 267 3.20 -21.19 -5.73
C LEU A 267 3.36 -20.13 -6.83
N GLU A 268 2.85 -20.40 -8.02
CA GLU A 268 2.86 -19.45 -9.13
C GLU A 268 1.74 -18.41 -8.95
N PRO A 269 2.00 -17.10 -9.13
CA PRO A 269 0.98 -16.06 -9.03
C PRO A 269 -0.16 -16.22 -10.04
N GLY A 270 -1.38 -15.94 -9.61
CA GLY A 270 -2.59 -16.01 -10.45
C GLY A 270 -2.99 -17.43 -10.86
N THR A 271 -2.44 -18.47 -10.24
CA THR A 271 -2.69 -19.87 -10.63
C THR A 271 -3.68 -20.53 -9.66
N LEU A 272 -4.60 -21.32 -10.21
CA LEU A 272 -5.55 -22.13 -9.45
C LEU A 272 -4.85 -23.38 -8.92
N TYR A 273 -4.89 -23.59 -7.62
CA TYR A 273 -4.39 -24.79 -6.95
C TYR A 273 -5.53 -25.54 -6.28
N ASN A 274 -5.48 -26.86 -6.34
CA ASN A 274 -6.34 -27.75 -5.57
C ASN A 274 -5.49 -28.37 -4.45
N PHE A 275 -5.91 -28.16 -3.21
CA PHE A 275 -5.21 -28.65 -2.01
C PHE A 275 -6.01 -29.79 -1.40
N THR A 276 -5.43 -30.98 -1.33
CA THR A 276 -6.05 -32.15 -0.69
C THR A 276 -5.29 -32.50 0.58
N VAL A 277 -5.95 -32.43 1.74
CA VAL A 277 -5.32 -32.71 3.04
C VAL A 277 -5.77 -34.08 3.56
N PHE A 278 -4.81 -34.93 3.89
CA PHE A 278 -5.00 -36.25 4.48
C PHE A 278 -4.48 -36.26 5.92
N ALA A 279 -5.28 -36.74 6.86
CA ALA A 279 -4.80 -37.03 8.22
C ALA A 279 -4.10 -38.40 8.23
N VAL A 280 -2.94 -38.46 8.86
CA VAL A 280 -2.07 -39.65 8.92
C VAL A 280 -1.88 -40.03 10.39
N ALA A 281 -2.12 -41.30 10.72
CA ALA A 281 -1.94 -41.82 12.07
C ALA A 281 -0.46 -41.78 12.52
N ALA A 282 -0.21 -42.12 13.78
CA ALA A 282 1.13 -42.05 14.39
C ALA A 282 2.18 -42.96 13.73
N ASP A 283 1.76 -43.96 12.94
CA ASP A 283 2.63 -44.84 12.16
C ASP A 283 3.17 -44.19 10.87
N ALA A 284 2.73 -42.96 10.55
CA ALA A 284 3.04 -42.23 9.32
C ALA A 284 2.68 -42.98 8.02
N GLN A 285 1.80 -43.98 8.09
CA GLN A 285 1.41 -44.82 6.94
C GLN A 285 -0.10 -44.91 6.79
N THR A 286 -0.85 -45.00 7.90
CA THR A 286 -2.29 -45.20 7.85
C THR A 286 -2.99 -43.86 7.63
N GLU A 287 -3.47 -43.63 6.41
CA GLU A 287 -4.11 -42.39 5.99
C GLU A 287 -5.65 -42.48 6.00
N GLY A 288 -6.28 -41.41 6.50
CA GLY A 288 -7.72 -41.16 6.37
C GLY A 288 -8.11 -40.69 4.97
N GLU A 289 -9.40 -40.40 4.77
CA GLU A 289 -9.85 -39.84 3.50
C GLU A 289 -9.41 -38.37 3.36
N GLY A 290 -8.97 -38.01 2.14
CA GLY A 290 -8.54 -36.66 1.81
C GLY A 290 -9.71 -35.72 1.58
N VAL A 291 -9.58 -34.48 2.04
CA VAL A 291 -10.54 -33.39 1.77
C VAL A 291 -9.88 -32.34 0.89
N SER A 292 -10.52 -32.01 -0.23
CA SER A 292 -9.98 -31.07 -1.23
C SER A 292 -10.62 -29.69 -1.14
N LEU A 293 -9.81 -28.65 -1.35
CA LEU A 293 -10.25 -27.26 -1.48
C LEU A 293 -9.44 -26.55 -2.57
N GLY A 294 -10.13 -25.91 -3.53
CA GLY A 294 -9.50 -25.14 -4.59
C GLY A 294 -9.52 -23.63 -4.33
N ASP A 295 -8.38 -22.95 -4.46
CA ASP A 295 -8.31 -21.48 -4.47
C ASP A 295 -7.18 -21.00 -5.42
N SER A 296 -7.29 -19.77 -5.90
CA SER A 296 -6.30 -19.15 -6.78
C SER A 296 -5.40 -18.19 -6.01
N THR A 297 -4.09 -18.24 -6.27
CA THR A 297 -3.15 -17.23 -5.78
C THR A 297 -3.45 -15.85 -6.37
N VAL A 298 -3.04 -14.79 -5.67
CA VAL A 298 -3.22 -13.42 -6.17
C VAL A 298 -2.32 -13.22 -7.40
N PRO A 299 -2.83 -12.69 -8.53
CA PRO A 299 -1.99 -12.42 -9.69
C PRO A 299 -0.99 -11.30 -9.42
N ALA A 300 0.19 -11.37 -10.04
CA ALA A 300 1.17 -10.31 -9.92
C ALA A 300 0.72 -9.02 -10.62
N SER A 301 1.04 -7.87 -10.02
CA SER A 301 0.78 -6.56 -10.61
C SER A 301 1.71 -6.31 -11.80
N VAL A 302 1.24 -5.55 -12.79
CA VAL A 302 2.05 -5.14 -13.94
C VAL A 302 3.31 -4.37 -13.50
N THR A 303 4.42 -4.54 -14.23
CA THR A 303 5.66 -3.80 -13.96
C THR A 303 5.99 -2.84 -15.10
N SER A 304 6.85 -1.86 -14.84
CA SER A 304 7.29 -0.88 -15.84
C SER A 304 6.14 -0.09 -16.51
N PHE A 305 5.04 0.17 -15.78
CA PHE A 305 3.90 0.89 -16.33
C PHE A 305 4.26 2.35 -16.66
N GLN A 306 4.11 2.69 -17.93
CA GLN A 306 4.33 3.99 -18.54
C GLN A 306 3.11 4.41 -19.35
N CYS A 307 2.96 5.72 -19.53
CA CYS A 307 1.92 6.30 -20.36
C CYS A 307 2.44 7.54 -21.09
N GLU A 308 2.18 7.61 -22.38
CA GLU A 308 2.69 8.65 -23.26
C GLU A 308 1.54 9.30 -24.04
N PRO A 309 1.51 10.64 -24.18
CA PRO A 309 0.54 11.31 -25.04
C PRO A 309 0.81 11.04 -26.51
N VAL A 310 -0.27 10.81 -27.28
CA VAL A 310 -0.18 10.73 -28.74
C VAL A 310 -0.20 12.13 -29.33
N VAL A 311 0.81 12.47 -30.13
CA VAL A 311 1.00 13.82 -30.69
C VAL A 311 -0.25 14.25 -31.47
N LYS A 312 -0.79 15.43 -31.12
CA LYS A 312 -1.96 16.07 -31.75
C LYS A 312 -3.26 15.26 -31.68
N GLU A 313 -3.31 14.19 -30.88
CA GLU A 313 -4.51 13.41 -30.62
C GLU A 313 -4.89 13.47 -29.15
N SER A 314 -6.16 13.25 -28.83
CA SER A 314 -6.63 13.15 -27.45
C SER A 314 -6.58 11.72 -26.91
N ASN A 315 -5.56 10.96 -27.33
CA ASN A 315 -5.36 9.56 -26.95
C ASN A 315 -4.09 9.43 -26.11
N LEU A 316 -4.07 8.44 -25.21
CA LEU A 316 -2.87 8.04 -24.46
C LEU A 316 -2.43 6.65 -24.91
N THR A 317 -1.12 6.45 -25.06
CA THR A 317 -0.51 5.15 -25.27
C THR A 317 0.01 4.64 -23.92
N LEU A 318 -0.54 3.54 -23.45
CA LEU A 318 -0.18 2.85 -22.23
C LEU A 318 0.79 1.71 -22.58
N LYS A 319 1.88 1.58 -21.81
CA LYS A 319 2.89 0.54 -21.99
C LYS A 319 3.22 -0.12 -20.66
N TRP A 320 3.25 -1.44 -20.60
CA TRP A 320 3.66 -2.18 -19.39
C TRP A 320 4.27 -3.52 -19.77
N LYS A 321 5.02 -4.12 -18.85
CA LYS A 321 5.49 -5.50 -19.00
C LYS A 321 4.49 -6.47 -18.41
N CYS A 322 4.29 -7.59 -19.09
CA CYS A 322 3.50 -8.71 -18.59
C CYS A 322 3.95 -9.13 -17.19
N PRO A 323 3.02 -9.26 -16.23
CA PRO A 323 3.32 -9.79 -14.91
C PRO A 323 3.74 -11.25 -15.01
N ILE A 324 4.53 -11.69 -14.02
CA ILE A 324 4.92 -13.10 -13.87
C ILE A 324 3.71 -13.96 -13.47
N GLY A 325 3.72 -15.22 -13.90
CA GLY A 325 2.64 -16.16 -13.61
C GLY A 325 1.41 -15.97 -14.50
N ASN A 326 0.30 -16.58 -14.10
CA ASN A 326 -0.89 -16.66 -14.92
C ASN A 326 -1.75 -15.39 -14.82
N ASN A 327 -2.24 -14.91 -15.96
CA ASN A 327 -3.16 -13.78 -16.05
C ASN A 327 -4.25 -14.05 -17.10
N SER A 328 -5.48 -13.67 -16.78
CA SER A 328 -6.63 -13.76 -17.69
C SER A 328 -6.87 -12.45 -18.46
N GLY A 329 -6.25 -11.36 -18.03
CA GLY A 329 -6.34 -10.04 -18.66
C GLY A 329 -6.01 -8.91 -17.71
N PHE A 330 -6.35 -7.69 -18.12
CA PHE A 330 -6.13 -6.48 -17.33
C PHE A 330 -7.38 -5.64 -17.31
N ASN A 331 -7.69 -5.07 -16.15
CA ASN A 331 -8.72 -4.05 -16.02
C ASN A 331 -8.05 -2.68 -15.88
N VAL A 332 -8.31 -1.82 -16.87
CA VAL A 332 -7.74 -0.47 -16.99
C VAL A 332 -8.83 0.54 -16.72
N LYS A 333 -8.71 1.23 -15.58
CA LYS A 333 -9.61 2.30 -15.15
C LYS A 333 -8.93 3.65 -15.37
N VAL A 334 -9.55 4.49 -16.19
CA VAL A 334 -9.12 5.85 -16.50
C VAL A 334 -10.14 6.84 -15.95
N PHE A 335 -9.69 7.79 -15.15
CA PHE A 335 -10.59 8.74 -14.52
C PHE A 335 -9.95 10.11 -14.27
N ASN A 336 -10.80 11.12 -14.18
CA ASN A 336 -10.49 12.46 -13.67
C ASN A 336 -11.64 12.88 -12.73
N ASP A 337 -11.63 14.10 -12.20
CA ASP A 337 -12.64 14.57 -11.23
C ASP A 337 -14.08 14.55 -11.75
N ARG A 338 -14.30 14.43 -13.07
CA ARG A 338 -15.61 14.57 -13.73
C ARG A 338 -16.06 13.34 -14.49
N TRP A 339 -15.17 12.40 -14.77
CA TRP A 339 -15.42 11.29 -15.68
C TRP A 339 -14.56 10.07 -15.33
N GLU A 340 -15.14 8.89 -15.49
CA GLU A 340 -14.49 7.60 -15.29
C GLU A 340 -14.88 6.64 -16.43
N SER A 341 -13.92 5.83 -16.88
CA SER A 341 -14.15 4.71 -17.79
C SER A 341 -13.25 3.55 -17.45
N THR A 342 -13.77 2.35 -17.68
CA THR A 342 -13.13 1.08 -17.35
C THR A 342 -13.13 0.20 -18.59
N GLN A 343 -11.97 -0.34 -18.95
CA GLN A 343 -11.80 -1.21 -20.12
C GLN A 343 -11.06 -2.48 -19.74
N VAL A 344 -11.55 -3.61 -20.24
CA VAL A 344 -10.93 -4.92 -20.05
C VAL A 344 -10.06 -5.25 -21.27
N ILE A 345 -8.78 -5.51 -21.01
CA ILE A 345 -7.77 -5.86 -22.00
C ILE A 345 -7.50 -7.37 -21.90
N PRO A 346 -7.38 -8.08 -23.03
CA PRO A 346 -7.07 -9.51 -23.03
C PRO A 346 -5.76 -9.85 -22.32
N ARG A 347 -5.60 -11.13 -21.96
CA ARG A 347 -4.32 -11.67 -21.45
C ARG A 347 -3.18 -11.37 -22.41
N CYS A 348 -1.99 -11.20 -21.85
CA CYS A 348 -0.81 -11.06 -22.67
C CYS A 348 -0.21 -12.42 -23.07
N THR A 349 0.60 -12.44 -24.12
CA THR A 349 0.99 -13.69 -24.81
C THR A 349 2.38 -14.22 -24.44
N GLY A 350 3.17 -13.49 -23.65
CA GLY A 350 4.45 -13.97 -23.12
C GLY A 350 4.94 -13.14 -21.92
N GLU A 351 5.51 -13.82 -20.93
CA GLU A 351 6.02 -13.18 -19.71
C GLU A 351 7.08 -12.12 -20.02
N ASN A 352 7.05 -11.00 -19.30
CA ASN A 352 7.95 -9.86 -19.47
C ASN A 352 7.96 -9.20 -20.86
N LEU A 353 7.07 -9.57 -21.78
CA LEU A 353 6.88 -8.84 -23.02
C LEU A 353 6.20 -7.49 -22.75
N GLU A 354 6.59 -6.48 -23.52
CA GLU A 354 6.00 -5.16 -23.45
C GLU A 354 4.67 -5.15 -24.22
N GLU A 355 3.59 -4.87 -23.51
CA GLU A 355 2.26 -4.67 -24.07
C GLU A 355 2.01 -3.18 -24.27
N THR A 356 1.37 -2.83 -25.37
CA THR A 356 1.02 -1.45 -25.72
C THR A 356 -0.46 -1.33 -26.04
N PHE A 357 -1.15 -0.41 -25.37
CA PHE A 357 -2.57 -0.17 -25.59
C PHE A 357 -2.86 1.32 -25.77
N LYS A 358 -3.73 1.68 -26.71
CA LYS A 358 -4.13 3.07 -26.98
C LYS A 358 -5.53 3.31 -26.43
N ILE A 359 -5.67 4.29 -25.54
CA ILE A 359 -6.93 4.64 -24.88
C ILE A 359 -7.39 6.05 -25.28
N GLY A 360 -8.66 6.16 -25.64
CA GLY A 360 -9.36 7.40 -25.98
C GLY A 360 -10.56 7.17 -26.91
N PRO A 361 -11.22 8.24 -27.40
CA PRO A 361 -10.84 9.64 -27.26
C PRO A 361 -11.07 10.22 -25.85
N LEU A 362 -10.13 11.06 -25.39
CA LEU A 362 -10.19 11.83 -24.14
C LEU A 362 -10.26 13.34 -24.44
N ASP A 363 -10.10 14.19 -23.42
CA ASP A 363 -9.92 15.63 -23.57
C ASP A 363 -8.43 15.99 -23.77
N TYR A 364 -8.14 17.00 -24.59
CA TYR A 364 -6.79 17.52 -24.79
C TYR A 364 -6.26 18.26 -23.55
N PHE A 365 -4.94 18.28 -23.36
CA PHE A 365 -4.26 18.95 -22.25
C PHE A 365 -4.83 18.64 -20.85
N THR A 366 -5.45 17.47 -20.69
CA THR A 366 -6.10 17.02 -19.46
C THR A 366 -5.29 15.89 -18.83
N THR A 367 -5.13 15.97 -17.51
CA THR A 367 -4.48 14.91 -16.73
C THR A 367 -5.53 13.88 -16.31
N TYR A 368 -5.23 12.60 -16.56
CA TYR A 368 -6.04 11.46 -16.15
C TYR A 368 -5.25 10.58 -15.19
N ASN A 369 -5.95 10.04 -14.20
CA ASN A 369 -5.49 8.97 -13.33
C ASN A 369 -5.79 7.63 -14.01
N ILE A 370 -4.77 6.77 -14.13
CA ILE A 370 -4.88 5.47 -14.77
C ILE A 370 -4.46 4.39 -13.79
N ASN A 371 -5.38 3.47 -13.53
CA ASN A 371 -5.16 2.31 -12.68
C ASN A 371 -5.21 1.05 -13.55
N ILE A 372 -4.15 0.26 -13.52
CA ILE A 372 -4.10 -1.06 -14.16
C ILE A 372 -4.12 -2.13 -13.07
N THR A 373 -5.08 -3.04 -13.18
CA THR A 373 -5.22 -4.21 -12.31
C THR A 373 -5.08 -5.47 -13.14
N THR A 374 -4.16 -6.36 -12.78
CA THR A 374 -4.06 -7.69 -13.39
C THR A 374 -5.20 -8.56 -12.86
N LEU A 375 -5.87 -9.25 -13.77
CA LEU A 375 -6.93 -10.21 -13.48
C LEU A 375 -6.39 -11.62 -13.59
N SER A 376 -6.75 -12.49 -12.65
CA SER A 376 -6.64 -13.94 -12.85
C SER A 376 -7.75 -14.68 -12.13
N ASN A 377 -8.47 -15.52 -12.89
CA ASN A 377 -9.63 -16.28 -12.41
C ASN A 377 -10.62 -15.37 -11.64
N THR A 378 -10.67 -15.51 -10.31
CA THR A 378 -11.55 -14.79 -9.39
C THR A 378 -10.83 -13.73 -8.54
N LYS A 379 -9.52 -13.53 -8.73
CA LYS A 379 -8.68 -12.63 -7.94
C LYS A 379 -8.14 -11.48 -8.80
N GLU A 380 -7.87 -10.36 -8.13
CA GLU A 380 -7.28 -9.17 -8.74
C GLU A 380 -6.01 -8.78 -7.99
N SER A 381 -5.02 -8.30 -8.74
CA SER A 381 -3.79 -7.74 -8.16
C SER A 381 -4.04 -6.36 -7.56
N SER A 382 -3.10 -5.85 -6.77
CA SER A 382 -3.10 -4.43 -6.41
C SER A 382 -2.99 -3.54 -7.65
N ALA A 383 -3.76 -2.45 -7.68
CA ALA A 383 -3.78 -1.52 -8.80
C ALA A 383 -2.45 -0.73 -8.91
N VAL A 384 -1.88 -0.71 -10.11
CA VAL A 384 -0.71 0.13 -10.42
C VAL A 384 -1.20 1.45 -10.99
N HIS A 385 -0.84 2.53 -10.32
CA HIS A 385 -1.34 3.87 -10.60
C HIS A 385 -0.31 4.75 -11.34
N ARG A 386 -0.76 5.46 -12.37
CA ARG A 386 -0.03 6.56 -13.02
C ARG A 386 -0.94 7.72 -13.38
N MET A 387 -0.38 8.93 -13.31
CA MET A 387 -0.98 10.13 -13.85
C MET A 387 -0.39 10.44 -15.22
N CYS A 388 -1.26 10.67 -16.20
CA CYS A 388 -0.90 10.80 -17.60
C CYS A 388 -1.62 12.00 -18.18
N LYS A 389 -0.90 12.85 -18.92
CA LYS A 389 -1.47 14.05 -19.53
C LYS A 389 -1.56 13.88 -21.04
N THR A 390 -2.74 14.15 -21.60
CA THR A 390 -2.98 14.08 -23.05
C THR A 390 -2.24 15.21 -23.78
N SER A 391 -2.02 15.03 -25.09
CA SER A 391 -1.34 16.03 -25.93
C SER A 391 -2.09 17.35 -25.99
N ILE A 392 -1.41 18.38 -26.46
CA ILE A 392 -2.02 19.63 -26.92
C ILE A 392 -2.38 19.54 -28.40
N THR A 393 -3.29 20.40 -28.85
CA THR A 393 -3.62 20.60 -30.28
C THR A 393 -3.95 22.07 -30.55
N ASP A 394 -4.39 22.37 -31.77
CA ASP A 394 -4.83 23.71 -32.19
C ASP A 394 -5.89 24.24 -31.19
N PRO A 395 -5.79 25.50 -30.71
CA PRO A 395 -6.77 26.03 -29.77
C PRO A 395 -8.17 26.10 -30.40
N PRO A 396 -9.28 26.03 -29.66
CA PRO A 396 -10.60 26.20 -30.26
C PRO A 396 -10.75 27.56 -30.92
N THR A 397 -11.37 27.58 -32.10
CA THR A 397 -11.64 28.81 -32.85
C THR A 397 -12.65 29.69 -32.08
N PRO A 398 -12.35 30.97 -31.82
CA PRO A 398 -13.30 31.86 -31.17
C PRO A 398 -14.51 32.13 -32.07
N PRO A 399 -15.71 32.33 -31.50
CA PRO A 399 -16.93 32.49 -32.28
C PRO A 399 -16.98 33.82 -33.05
N ASN A 400 -16.30 34.85 -32.57
CA ASN A 400 -16.32 36.20 -33.12
C ASN A 400 -14.92 36.64 -33.61
N GLY A 401 -14.89 37.49 -34.64
CA GLY A 401 -13.67 38.13 -35.13
C GLY A 401 -13.24 39.34 -34.28
N PRO A 402 -12.04 39.89 -34.51
CA PRO A 402 -11.55 41.07 -33.79
C PRO A 402 -12.35 42.33 -34.16
N LEU A 403 -12.47 43.25 -33.20
CA LEU A 403 -13.01 44.60 -33.43
C LEU A 403 -11.90 45.50 -33.96
N VAL A 404 -12.17 46.23 -35.05
CA VAL A 404 -11.18 47.10 -35.69
C VAL A 404 -11.71 48.53 -35.76
N GLU A 405 -10.90 49.50 -35.36
CA GLU A 405 -11.22 50.93 -35.35
C GLU A 405 -10.11 51.72 -36.06
N ALA A 406 -10.45 52.71 -36.88
CA ALA A 406 -9.45 53.60 -37.49
C ALA A 406 -8.94 54.63 -36.46
N ILE A 407 -7.62 54.70 -36.26
CA ILE A 407 -6.99 55.68 -35.36
C ILE A 407 -6.56 56.92 -36.15
N SER A 408 -5.99 56.72 -37.34
CA SER A 408 -5.54 57.78 -38.24
C SER A 408 -5.71 57.38 -39.71
N HIS A 409 -5.31 58.24 -40.63
CA HIS A 409 -5.26 57.93 -42.06
C HIS A 409 -4.25 56.81 -42.42
N THR A 410 -3.38 56.39 -41.50
CA THR A 410 -2.34 55.36 -41.69
C THR A 410 -2.32 54.26 -40.62
N SER A 411 -3.27 54.25 -39.67
CA SER A 411 -3.23 53.31 -38.53
C SER A 411 -4.61 52.82 -38.08
N LEU A 412 -4.64 51.61 -37.54
CA LEU A 412 -5.83 50.91 -37.03
C LEU A 412 -5.60 50.42 -35.60
N SER A 413 -6.65 50.31 -34.80
CA SER A 413 -6.66 49.61 -33.51
C SER A 413 -7.37 48.28 -33.68
N VAL A 414 -6.73 47.17 -33.31
CA VAL A 414 -7.31 45.82 -33.36
C VAL A 414 -7.51 45.33 -31.93
N LYS A 415 -8.76 45.16 -31.52
CA LYS A 415 -9.17 44.67 -30.21
C LYS A 415 -9.71 43.25 -30.32
N PHE A 416 -9.22 42.31 -29.50
CA PHE A 416 -9.67 40.92 -29.53
C PHE A 416 -9.65 40.25 -28.16
N SER A 417 -10.53 39.29 -27.97
CA SER A 417 -10.60 38.45 -26.76
C SER A 417 -9.66 37.25 -26.87
N ASP A 418 -9.37 36.64 -25.72
CA ASP A 418 -8.56 35.44 -25.64
C ASP A 418 -9.20 34.23 -26.36
N PHE A 419 -8.37 33.31 -26.86
CA PHE A 419 -8.77 32.00 -27.34
C PHE A 419 -9.03 31.08 -26.13
N ALA A 420 -9.85 30.04 -26.29
CA ALA A 420 -9.99 29.04 -25.23
C ALA A 420 -8.68 28.24 -25.09
N SER A 421 -8.20 28.05 -23.86
CA SER A 421 -6.97 27.29 -23.56
C SER A 421 -7.23 25.82 -23.23
N VAL A 422 -8.44 25.31 -23.52
CA VAL A 422 -8.86 23.92 -23.23
C VAL A 422 -8.03 22.88 -23.98
N ASN A 423 -7.49 23.21 -25.17
CA ASN A 423 -6.63 22.31 -25.94
C ASN A 423 -5.13 22.46 -25.63
N GLY A 424 -4.78 23.33 -24.67
CA GLY A 424 -3.40 23.65 -24.33
C GLY A 424 -3.20 25.12 -23.94
N PRO A 425 -2.09 25.42 -23.24
CA PRO A 425 -1.77 26.78 -22.84
C PRO A 425 -1.40 27.59 -24.08
N LEU A 426 -2.02 28.75 -24.23
CA LEU A 426 -1.69 29.66 -25.32
C LEU A 426 -0.28 30.23 -25.13
N LYS A 427 0.45 30.36 -26.24
CA LYS A 427 1.83 30.84 -26.31
C LYS A 427 1.94 32.21 -26.95
N ALA A 428 1.17 32.44 -28.01
CA ALA A 428 1.22 33.69 -28.74
C ALA A 428 -0.10 33.98 -29.47
N TYR A 429 -0.25 35.23 -29.88
CA TYR A 429 -1.18 35.65 -30.92
C TYR A 429 -0.44 36.29 -32.08
N ALA A 430 -0.90 36.09 -33.31
CA ALA A 430 -0.46 36.86 -34.46
C ALA A 430 -1.64 37.68 -35.01
N VAL A 431 -1.46 38.99 -35.13
CA VAL A 431 -2.43 39.88 -35.76
C VAL A 431 -2.12 39.94 -37.26
N ILE A 432 -3.14 39.65 -38.07
CA ILE A 432 -3.04 39.52 -39.52
C ILE A 432 -3.93 40.57 -40.16
N ILE A 433 -3.35 41.41 -41.02
CA ILE A 433 -4.10 42.39 -41.81
C ILE A 433 -4.43 41.80 -43.16
N VAL A 434 -5.67 42.02 -43.60
CA VAL A 434 -6.24 41.52 -44.85
C VAL A 434 -6.79 42.69 -45.65
N THR A 435 -6.47 42.74 -46.95
CA THR A 435 -6.98 43.78 -47.86
C THR A 435 -8.19 43.33 -48.66
N GLU A 436 -8.88 44.30 -49.26
CA GLU A 436 -10.08 44.09 -50.08
C GLU A 436 -9.88 43.10 -51.23
N ALA A 437 -8.69 43.03 -51.82
CA ALA A 437 -8.39 42.20 -52.99
C ALA A 437 -8.42 40.68 -52.73
N SER A 438 -8.21 40.22 -51.49
CA SER A 438 -8.19 38.79 -51.16
C SER A 438 -9.50 38.23 -50.61
N GLY A 439 -10.40 39.10 -50.13
CA GLY A 439 -11.52 38.68 -49.29
C GLY A 439 -11.08 37.91 -48.04
N CYS A 440 -12.05 37.39 -47.28
CA CYS A 440 -11.81 36.45 -46.19
C CYS A 440 -12.28 35.06 -46.60
N GLY A 441 -11.53 34.41 -47.49
CA GLY A 441 -11.80 33.02 -47.89
C GLY A 441 -11.55 32.01 -46.75
N SER A 442 -11.97 30.77 -46.95
CA SER A 442 -11.75 29.64 -46.03
C SER A 442 -10.29 29.18 -45.94
N SER A 443 -9.39 29.74 -46.76
CA SER A 443 -7.97 29.42 -46.72
C SER A 443 -7.31 29.94 -45.45
N LYS A 444 -6.46 29.09 -44.84
CA LYS A 444 -5.60 29.48 -43.73
C LYS A 444 -4.65 30.57 -44.23
N PRO A 445 -4.55 31.74 -43.56
CA PRO A 445 -3.62 32.79 -43.96
C PRO A 445 -2.17 32.27 -43.91
N GLU A 446 -1.36 32.67 -44.89
CA GLU A 446 0.07 32.39 -44.91
C GLU A 446 0.79 33.18 -43.81
N LEU A 447 1.18 32.49 -42.74
CA LEU A 447 1.84 33.09 -41.58
C LEU A 447 3.25 33.61 -41.89
N ASN A 448 3.85 33.24 -43.03
CA ASN A 448 5.18 33.70 -43.46
C ASN A 448 5.16 35.05 -44.20
N SER A 449 3.99 35.59 -44.55
CA SER A 449 3.83 36.84 -45.29
C SER A 449 4.19 38.08 -44.44
N THR A 450 5.11 38.92 -44.92
CA THR A 450 5.58 40.13 -44.21
C THR A 450 5.02 41.44 -44.78
N TYR A 451 5.17 42.54 -44.03
CA TYR A 451 4.78 43.88 -44.50
C TYR A 451 5.50 44.31 -45.79
N LYS A 452 6.76 43.88 -45.98
CA LYS A 452 7.51 44.14 -47.20
C LYS A 452 6.89 43.45 -48.40
N ASP A 453 6.47 42.19 -48.23
CA ASP A 453 5.77 41.43 -49.27
C ASP A 453 4.42 42.08 -49.61
N PHE A 454 3.73 42.58 -48.58
CA PHE A 454 2.50 43.33 -48.72
C PHE A 454 2.69 44.64 -49.51
N LYS A 455 3.67 45.48 -49.15
CA LYS A 455 3.95 46.74 -49.88
C LYS A 455 4.41 46.50 -51.32
N GLN A 456 5.09 45.38 -51.58
CA GLN A 456 5.46 44.93 -52.93
C GLN A 456 4.28 44.30 -53.71
N LYS A 457 3.07 44.24 -53.12
CA LYS A 457 1.87 43.62 -53.69
C LYS A 457 2.04 42.13 -54.02
N LYS A 458 2.95 41.42 -53.35
CA LYS A 458 3.15 39.96 -53.50
C LYS A 458 2.09 39.15 -52.76
N THR A 459 1.58 39.70 -51.67
CA THR A 459 0.54 39.11 -50.84
C THR A 459 -0.48 40.18 -50.47
N ALA A 460 -1.74 39.76 -50.32
CA ALA A 460 -2.84 40.62 -49.90
C ALA A 460 -3.09 40.56 -48.38
N THR A 461 -2.37 39.67 -47.69
CA THR A 461 -2.42 39.48 -46.23
C THR A 461 -1.03 39.42 -45.64
N TYR A 462 -0.82 39.96 -44.45
CA TYR A 462 0.48 39.84 -43.77
C TYR A 462 0.30 39.84 -42.26
N VAL A 463 1.24 39.22 -41.55
CA VAL A 463 1.33 39.31 -40.10
C VAL A 463 1.97 40.64 -39.76
N THR A 464 1.28 41.45 -38.98
CA THR A 464 1.73 42.81 -38.62
C THR A 464 2.33 42.87 -37.22
N TYR A 465 1.93 41.97 -36.34
CA TYR A 465 2.35 41.96 -34.94
C TYR A 465 2.22 40.56 -34.35
N VAL A 466 3.21 40.12 -33.59
CA VAL A 466 3.18 38.86 -32.84
C VAL A 466 3.27 39.18 -31.35
N VAL A 467 2.23 38.82 -30.61
CA VAL A 467 2.13 39.00 -29.16
C VAL A 467 2.57 37.69 -28.51
N ASP A 468 3.72 37.67 -27.85
CA ASP A 468 4.13 36.56 -27.00
C ASP A 468 3.44 36.70 -25.63
N ILE A 469 2.63 35.73 -25.23
CA ILE A 469 1.84 35.79 -23.99
C ILE A 469 2.77 35.78 -22.76
N GLY A 470 3.96 35.18 -22.87
CA GLY A 470 4.96 35.20 -21.81
C GLY A 470 5.57 36.58 -21.58
N GLN A 471 5.74 37.37 -22.64
CA GLN A 471 6.26 38.75 -22.57
C GLN A 471 5.16 39.78 -22.32
N ALA A 472 3.95 39.57 -22.83
CA ALA A 472 2.80 40.46 -22.64
C ALA A 472 2.30 40.54 -21.18
N LYS A 473 2.65 39.57 -20.33
CA LYS A 473 2.42 39.64 -18.87
C LYS A 473 3.48 40.47 -18.12
N GLN A 474 4.58 40.86 -18.76
CA GLN A 474 5.61 41.76 -18.19
C GLN A 474 5.44 43.23 -18.63
N SER A 475 4.80 43.48 -19.77
CA SER A 475 4.43 44.83 -20.23
C SER A 475 2.92 45.03 -20.06
N SER A 476 2.51 45.86 -19.11
CA SER A 476 1.13 46.32 -18.82
C SER A 476 0.20 46.47 -20.04
N LEU A 477 -0.42 45.38 -20.51
CA LEU A 477 -1.34 45.37 -21.66
C LEU A 477 -2.43 44.26 -21.62
N PRO A 478 -2.97 43.85 -20.46
CA PRO A 478 -4.39 43.54 -20.40
C PRO A 478 -5.12 44.70 -19.73
N SER A 479 -6.07 45.29 -20.46
CA SER A 479 -7.15 46.05 -19.83
C SER A 479 -8.00 45.11 -18.97
N GLU A 480 -8.73 45.67 -18.00
CA GLU A 480 -9.50 45.03 -16.90
C GLU A 480 -10.52 43.92 -17.30
N ASN A 481 -10.51 43.39 -18.53
CA ASN A 481 -11.48 42.41 -19.03
C ASN A 481 -10.91 41.33 -20.00
N GLY A 482 -9.60 41.07 -20.03
CA GLY A 482 -9.04 39.98 -20.86
C GLY A 482 -9.10 40.23 -22.38
N THR A 483 -9.11 41.50 -22.78
CA THR A 483 -9.08 41.94 -24.18
C THR A 483 -7.73 42.55 -24.53
N PHE A 484 -7.14 42.08 -25.63
CA PHE A 484 -5.87 42.57 -26.18
C PHE A 484 -6.13 43.67 -27.19
N THR A 485 -5.35 44.76 -27.12
CA THR A 485 -5.42 45.86 -28.09
C THR A 485 -4.05 46.01 -28.77
N VAL A 486 -4.03 45.91 -30.10
CA VAL A 486 -2.82 46.11 -30.92
C VAL A 486 -3.06 47.25 -31.89
N ASN A 487 -2.22 48.29 -31.79
CA ASN A 487 -2.24 49.39 -32.74
C ASN A 487 -1.35 49.05 -33.93
N VAL A 488 -1.95 49.03 -35.11
CA VAL A 488 -1.33 48.70 -36.39
C VAL A 488 -0.97 49.99 -37.12
N GLY A 489 0.20 50.04 -37.75
CA GLY A 489 0.72 51.22 -38.44
C GLY A 489 1.68 52.09 -37.62
N THR A 490 2.26 51.57 -36.53
CA THR A 490 3.13 52.34 -35.63
C THR A 490 4.60 52.39 -36.05
N GLY A 491 5.02 51.55 -37.00
CA GLY A 491 6.40 51.46 -37.52
C GLY A 491 7.34 50.55 -36.71
N ASN A 492 6.84 49.89 -35.66
CA ASN A 492 7.65 49.01 -34.83
C ASN A 492 7.88 47.65 -35.50
N ASN A 493 9.00 46.97 -35.19
CA ASN A 493 9.27 45.62 -35.66
C ASN A 493 9.29 44.65 -34.46
N VAL A 494 8.54 43.55 -34.56
CA VAL A 494 8.43 42.54 -33.50
C VAL A 494 8.60 41.15 -34.13
N ARG A 495 9.61 40.40 -33.68
CA ARG A 495 9.94 39.03 -34.14
C ARG A 495 9.93 38.92 -35.68
N GLY A 496 10.70 39.75 -36.37
CA GLY A 496 10.84 39.72 -37.83
C GLY A 496 9.68 40.34 -38.62
N TYR A 497 8.54 40.64 -37.98
CA TYR A 497 7.40 41.30 -38.62
C TYR A 497 7.39 42.82 -38.37
N GLU A 498 7.29 43.58 -39.45
CA GLU A 498 7.21 45.04 -39.42
C GLU A 498 5.75 45.51 -39.35
N ASN A 499 5.43 46.36 -38.36
CA ASN A 499 4.14 47.00 -38.18
C ASN A 499 4.06 48.35 -38.92
N GLY A 500 4.30 48.33 -40.24
CA GLY A 500 4.46 49.55 -41.03
C GLY A 500 3.14 50.29 -41.34
N PRO A 501 3.21 51.58 -41.75
CA PRO A 501 2.04 52.43 -41.95
C PRO A 501 1.12 51.95 -43.09
N LEU A 502 -0.18 52.05 -42.86
CA LEU A 502 -1.22 51.68 -43.82
C LEU A 502 -1.46 52.80 -44.83
N SER A 503 -2.11 52.47 -45.95
CA SER A 503 -2.42 53.43 -47.01
C SER A 503 -3.75 54.14 -46.74
N PRO A 504 -3.81 55.49 -46.79
CA PRO A 504 -5.08 56.22 -46.69
C PRO A 504 -6.08 55.81 -47.77
N LEU A 505 -7.37 56.01 -47.50
CA LEU A 505 -8.48 55.73 -48.44
C LEU A 505 -8.57 54.25 -48.90
N HIS A 506 -7.98 53.32 -48.16
CA HIS A 506 -8.08 51.88 -48.40
C HIS A 506 -8.87 51.18 -47.29
N SER A 507 -9.50 50.08 -47.68
CA SER A 507 -10.26 49.22 -46.77
C SER A 507 -9.42 48.06 -46.24
N TYR A 508 -9.49 47.84 -44.93
CA TYR A 508 -8.75 46.78 -44.24
C TYR A 508 -9.69 45.93 -43.37
N ARG A 509 -9.29 44.67 -43.17
CA ARG A 509 -9.86 43.74 -42.18
C ARG A 509 -8.72 43.16 -41.34
N ALA A 510 -9.03 42.67 -40.15
CA ALA A 510 -8.08 41.96 -39.30
C ALA A 510 -8.56 40.54 -38.98
N ARG A 511 -7.61 39.62 -38.79
CA ARG A 511 -7.78 38.30 -38.17
C ARG A 511 -6.72 38.12 -37.10
N VAL A 512 -7.01 37.25 -36.14
CA VAL A 512 -6.06 36.86 -35.11
C VAL A 512 -5.84 35.36 -35.19
N ALA A 513 -4.58 34.93 -35.17
CA ALA A 513 -4.22 33.53 -34.99
C ALA A 513 -3.79 33.32 -33.54
N GLY A 514 -4.38 32.35 -32.85
CA GLY A 514 -3.99 31.92 -31.50
C GLY A 514 -3.19 30.64 -31.57
N PHE A 515 -2.11 30.54 -30.78
CA PHE A 515 -1.16 29.42 -30.83
C PHE A 515 -1.05 28.70 -29.48
N THR A 516 -1.21 27.38 -29.45
CA THR A 516 -0.84 26.55 -28.28
C THR A 516 0.61 26.06 -28.35
N ARG A 517 1.16 26.01 -29.56
CA ARG A 517 2.59 25.82 -29.88
C ARG A 517 2.94 26.71 -31.07
N ILE A 518 4.07 27.39 -31.01
CA ILE A 518 4.55 28.25 -32.09
C ILE A 518 6.03 27.97 -32.31
N ASN A 519 6.41 27.80 -33.57
CA ASN A 519 7.79 27.60 -33.99
C ASN A 519 8.21 28.67 -35.00
N PHE A 520 9.49 29.04 -34.99
CA PHE A 520 10.01 30.11 -35.84
C PHE A 520 11.19 29.60 -36.67
N THR A 521 11.35 30.16 -37.86
CA THR A 521 12.56 30.01 -38.67
C THR A 521 13.72 30.81 -38.06
N GLY A 522 14.96 30.62 -38.55
CA GLY A 522 16.11 31.42 -38.13
C GLY A 522 16.02 32.93 -38.42
N ALA A 523 15.00 33.37 -39.17
CA ALA A 523 14.69 34.78 -39.42
C ALA A 523 13.51 35.31 -38.57
N ASP A 524 13.13 34.58 -37.50
CA ASP A 524 12.00 34.87 -36.60
C ASP A 524 10.61 34.88 -37.28
N ILE A 525 10.48 34.31 -38.47
CA ILE A 525 9.19 34.14 -39.18
C ILE A 525 8.51 32.84 -38.75
N ILE A 526 7.20 32.86 -38.51
CA ILE A 526 6.41 31.73 -38.01
C ILE A 526 6.39 30.58 -39.04
N VAL A 527 6.70 29.36 -38.57
CA VAL A 527 6.57 28.12 -39.35
C VAL A 527 5.17 27.55 -39.11
N GLY A 528 4.28 27.71 -40.08
CA GLY A 528 2.86 27.34 -39.94
C GLY A 528 2.62 25.84 -39.73
N GLU A 529 3.43 24.96 -40.34
CA GLU A 529 3.24 23.50 -40.28
C GLU A 529 3.63 22.91 -38.90
N ASP A 530 4.64 23.49 -38.26
CA ASP A 530 5.14 23.09 -36.94
C ASP A 530 4.42 23.79 -35.78
N SER A 531 3.52 24.72 -36.10
CA SER A 531 2.76 25.51 -35.13
C SER A 531 1.33 25.00 -35.01
N TYR A 532 0.81 24.98 -33.79
CA TYR A 532 -0.57 24.57 -33.52
C TYR A 532 -1.42 25.83 -33.38
N ALA A 533 -2.21 26.11 -34.41
CA ALA A 533 -2.80 27.41 -34.62
C ALA A 533 -4.24 27.31 -35.12
N SER A 534 -5.10 28.14 -34.54
CA SER A 534 -6.45 28.41 -35.02
C SER A 534 -6.63 29.89 -35.30
N PHE A 535 -7.54 30.20 -36.23
CA PHE A 535 -7.72 31.56 -36.75
C PHE A 535 -9.12 32.05 -36.44
N SER A 536 -9.22 33.24 -35.86
CA SER A 536 -10.50 33.90 -35.67
C SER A 536 -11.21 34.13 -37.01
N PRO A 537 -12.54 34.31 -36.98
CA PRO A 537 -13.25 34.98 -38.07
C PRO A 537 -12.65 36.37 -38.36
N CYS A 538 -12.92 36.91 -39.55
CA CYS A 538 -12.49 38.26 -39.90
C CYS A 538 -13.30 39.34 -39.17
N SER A 539 -12.65 40.46 -38.92
CA SER A 539 -13.34 41.69 -38.54
C SER A 539 -14.28 42.19 -39.65
N MET A 540 -15.17 43.10 -39.26
CA MET A 540 -15.82 43.99 -40.21
C MET A 540 -14.79 44.86 -40.93
N GLN A 541 -15.15 45.32 -42.13
CA GLN A 541 -14.31 46.16 -42.97
C GLN A 541 -14.25 47.59 -42.41
N VAL A 542 -13.04 48.17 -42.38
CA VAL A 542 -12.79 49.54 -41.93
C VAL A 542 -12.07 50.32 -43.02
N LEU A 543 -12.60 51.49 -43.38
CA LEU A 543 -12.02 52.42 -44.34
C LEU A 543 -11.19 53.48 -43.60
N LEU A 544 -9.94 53.68 -44.01
CA LEU A 544 -9.09 54.73 -43.43
C LEU A 544 -9.44 56.14 -43.97
N PRO A 545 -9.48 57.17 -43.10
CA PRO A 545 -9.78 58.55 -43.50
C PRO A 545 -8.65 59.18 -44.34
N GLN A 546 -8.92 60.34 -44.94
CA GLN A 546 -7.95 61.07 -45.77
C GLN A 546 -6.83 61.72 -44.93
N ASP A 547 -5.65 61.90 -45.53
CA ASP A 547 -4.50 62.56 -44.91
C ASP A 547 -4.80 64.04 -44.55
N PRO A 548 -4.75 64.43 -43.26
CA PRO A 548 -4.96 65.82 -42.82
C PRO A 548 -3.95 66.83 -43.38
N GLY A 549 -2.76 66.39 -43.80
CA GLY A 549 -1.71 67.25 -44.36
C GLY A 549 -2.11 67.95 -45.66
N LEU A 550 -3.02 67.34 -46.43
CA LEU A 550 -3.60 67.92 -47.65
C LEU A 550 -4.65 69.01 -47.37
N ILE A 551 -5.25 69.03 -46.18
CA ILE A 551 -6.27 70.02 -45.77
C ILE A 551 -5.61 71.24 -45.11
N ALA A 552 -4.53 71.04 -44.37
CA ALA A 552 -3.79 72.12 -43.68
C ALA A 552 -3.08 73.09 -44.65
N GLY A 553 -2.61 72.61 -45.81
CA GLY A 553 -1.95 73.45 -46.82
C GLY A 553 -2.84 74.55 -47.42
N ALA A 554 -4.14 74.33 -47.49
CA ALA A 554 -5.10 75.31 -48.03
C ALA A 554 -5.53 76.37 -46.99
N VAL A 555 -5.53 76.02 -45.70
CA VAL A 555 -6.02 76.90 -44.62
C VAL A 555 -4.90 77.82 -44.09
N ILE A 556 -3.65 77.36 -44.10
CA ILE A 556 -2.47 78.11 -43.62
C ILE A 556 -2.15 79.31 -44.54
N GLY A 557 -2.42 79.21 -45.84
CA GLY A 557 -2.24 80.30 -46.79
C GLY A 557 -3.15 81.51 -46.52
N CYS A 558 -4.38 81.28 -46.05
CA CYS A 558 -5.36 82.34 -45.78
C CYS A 558 -5.13 83.04 -44.43
N LEU A 559 -4.58 82.34 -43.44
CA LEU A 559 -4.36 82.87 -42.09
C LEU A 559 -3.09 83.74 -41.97
N LEU A 560 -2.08 83.51 -42.80
CA LEU A 560 -0.83 84.28 -42.78
C LEU A 560 -0.99 85.73 -43.26
N ALA A 561 -1.99 86.03 -44.10
CA ALA A 561 -2.29 87.40 -44.53
C ALA A 561 -2.92 88.26 -43.43
N ILE A 562 -3.62 87.64 -42.45
CA ILE A 562 -4.34 88.34 -41.38
C ILE A 562 -3.42 88.61 -40.18
N LEU A 563 -2.46 87.72 -39.91
CA LEU A 563 -1.51 87.84 -38.80
C LEU A 563 -0.49 88.99 -38.96
N ALA A 564 -0.23 89.45 -40.19
CA ALA A 564 0.65 90.59 -40.44
C ALA A 564 0.07 91.93 -39.93
N VAL A 565 -1.26 92.07 -39.85
CA VAL A 565 -1.93 93.31 -39.41
C VAL A 565 -2.02 93.39 -37.88
N VAL A 566 -2.09 92.26 -37.18
CA VAL A 566 -2.26 92.21 -35.72
C VAL A 566 -0.91 92.29 -34.97
N ALA A 567 0.19 91.89 -35.61
CA ALA A 567 1.52 91.88 -35.01
C ALA A 567 2.08 93.28 -34.69
N VAL A 568 1.64 94.34 -35.39
CA VAL A 568 2.09 95.72 -35.12
C VAL A 568 1.38 96.33 -33.91
N GLY A 569 0.16 95.90 -33.58
CA GLY A 569 -0.62 96.43 -32.45
C GLY A 569 -0.31 95.77 -31.09
N GLY A 570 0.13 94.52 -31.08
CA GLY A 570 0.34 93.74 -29.84
C GLY A 570 1.66 93.98 -29.11
N TYR A 571 2.64 94.60 -29.77
CA TYR A 571 4.01 94.71 -29.25
C TYR A 571 4.18 95.73 -28.10
N ILE A 572 3.22 96.62 -27.87
CA ILE A 572 3.33 97.69 -26.85
C ILE A 572 2.81 97.25 -25.47
N PHE A 573 1.99 96.20 -25.36
CA PHE A 573 1.26 95.91 -24.10
C PHE A 573 1.79 94.76 -23.24
N TRP A 574 2.75 93.94 -23.73
CA TRP A 574 3.14 92.71 -23.02
C TRP A 574 4.54 92.72 -22.40
N LYS A 575 5.11 93.90 -22.17
CA LYS A 575 6.32 94.07 -21.35
C LYS A 575 5.98 94.59 -19.94
N ARG A 576 5.26 93.79 -19.14
CA ARG A 576 5.32 93.84 -17.66
C ARG A 576 4.49 92.72 -17.01
N ARG A 577 5.16 91.60 -16.70
CA ARG A 577 5.11 90.82 -15.44
C ARG A 577 5.27 89.32 -15.68
N ARG A 578 6.42 88.78 -15.27
CA ARG A 578 6.49 87.57 -14.46
C ARG A 578 7.86 87.52 -13.77
N LYS A 579 7.84 87.37 -12.44
CA LYS A 579 8.99 87.02 -11.60
C LYS A 579 8.51 85.99 -10.57
N ASP A 580 9.29 84.90 -10.51
CA ASP A 580 9.51 83.87 -9.49
C ASP A 580 8.35 83.14 -8.79
N ARG A 581 8.41 81.80 -8.82
CA ARG A 581 8.21 80.99 -7.61
C ARG A 581 8.99 79.67 -7.64
N ARG A 582 9.75 79.50 -6.56
CA ARG A 582 10.68 78.43 -6.16
C ARG A 582 10.04 77.05 -5.98
N ASN A 583 10.92 76.06 -6.13
CA ASN A 583 11.07 74.80 -5.39
C ASN A 583 10.12 74.59 -4.21
N THR A 584 9.45 73.44 -4.20
CA THR A 584 8.82 72.87 -3.02
C THR A 584 9.50 71.51 -2.77
N GLU A 585 10.28 71.45 -1.70
CA GLU A 585 10.65 70.20 -1.03
C GLU A 585 9.38 69.43 -0.66
N MET A 586 9.33 68.13 -0.99
CA MET A 586 8.32 67.24 -0.44
C MET A 586 8.76 66.80 0.95
N SER A 587 7.92 67.15 1.92
CA SER A 587 7.93 66.68 3.29
C SER A 587 7.87 65.14 3.34
N PHE A 588 8.77 64.51 4.08
CA PHE A 588 8.61 63.11 4.51
C PHE A 588 7.42 63.04 5.48
N SER A 589 6.41 62.26 5.13
CA SER A 589 5.31 61.90 6.02
C SER A 589 5.83 60.98 7.13
N PRO A 590 5.44 61.16 8.40
CA PRO A 590 5.71 60.17 9.44
C PRO A 590 4.96 58.86 9.14
N ILE A 591 5.60 57.73 9.44
CA ILE A 591 5.09 56.36 9.28
C ILE A 591 3.70 56.25 9.93
N LYS A 592 2.68 55.84 9.17
CA LYS A 592 1.30 55.60 9.63
C LYS A 592 1.12 54.19 10.22
N SER A 593 2.04 53.68 11.05
CA SER A 593 1.77 52.43 11.75
C SER A 593 0.89 52.70 12.98
N LYS A 594 -0.30 52.10 13.03
CA LYS A 594 -1.20 52.14 14.18
C LYS A 594 -1.56 50.70 14.56
N PRO A 595 -0.95 50.15 15.61
CA PRO A 595 -1.29 48.82 16.11
C PRO A 595 -2.79 48.73 16.43
N ILE A 596 -3.43 47.66 15.97
CA ILE A 596 -4.86 47.41 16.16
C ILE A 596 -5.00 46.48 17.36
N LYS A 597 -5.79 46.88 18.36
CA LYS A 597 -6.11 45.98 19.46
C LYS A 597 -6.84 44.74 18.96
N VAL A 598 -6.50 43.57 19.49
CA VAL A 598 -7.11 42.28 19.12
C VAL A 598 -8.64 42.30 19.16
N GLU A 599 -9.23 42.98 20.15
CA GLU A 599 -10.69 43.14 20.29
C GLU A 599 -11.35 43.86 19.10
N ASN A 600 -10.63 44.78 18.45
CA ASN A 600 -11.10 45.62 17.34
C ASN A 600 -10.68 45.06 15.97
N PHE A 601 -9.85 44.01 15.94
CA PHE A 601 -9.29 43.48 14.70
C PHE A 601 -10.37 42.94 13.78
N GLU A 602 -11.43 42.33 14.32
CA GLU A 602 -12.55 41.82 13.52
C GLU A 602 -13.29 42.94 12.76
N SER A 603 -13.50 44.07 13.41
CA SER A 603 -14.12 45.24 12.77
C SER A 603 -13.20 45.86 11.73
N TYR A 604 -11.90 45.93 12.02
CA TYR A 604 -10.89 46.35 11.05
C TYR A 604 -10.86 45.42 9.83
N PHE A 605 -10.82 44.10 10.03
CA PHE A 605 -10.75 43.10 8.98
C PHE A 605 -11.95 43.20 8.03
N LYS A 606 -13.18 43.28 8.58
CA LYS A 606 -14.42 43.46 7.78
C LYS A 606 -14.40 44.78 6.99
N LYS A 607 -13.84 45.84 7.57
CA LYS A 607 -13.71 47.13 6.87
C LYS A 607 -12.71 47.04 5.71
N GLN A 608 -11.56 46.41 5.93
CA GLN A 608 -10.53 46.30 4.88
C GLN A 608 -10.90 45.30 3.78
N GLN A 609 -11.70 44.28 4.10
CA GLN A 609 -12.22 43.30 3.15
C GLN A 609 -13.37 43.84 2.26
N ALA A 610 -14.04 44.93 2.67
CA ALA A 610 -15.13 45.53 1.90
C ALA A 610 -14.68 45.96 0.49
N ASP A 611 -15.64 46.04 -0.43
CA ASP A 611 -15.43 46.47 -1.82
C ASP A 611 -14.29 45.70 -2.52
N SER A 612 -14.31 44.37 -2.39
CA SER A 612 -13.31 43.46 -2.96
C SER A 612 -11.89 43.69 -2.43
N ASN A 613 -11.72 43.71 -1.10
CA ASN A 613 -10.43 43.91 -0.41
C ASN A 613 -9.78 45.30 -0.65
N CYS A 614 -10.56 46.31 -1.03
CA CYS A 614 -10.05 47.64 -1.39
C CYS A 614 -9.12 48.24 -0.32
N GLY A 615 -9.47 48.07 0.96
CA GLY A 615 -8.66 48.58 2.07
C GLY A 615 -7.33 47.83 2.26
N PHE A 616 -7.31 46.52 2.02
CA PHE A 616 -6.04 45.75 2.01
C PHE A 616 -5.18 46.10 0.81
N ALA A 617 -5.78 46.32 -0.37
CA ALA A 617 -5.08 46.75 -1.56
C ALA A 617 -4.41 48.13 -1.37
N GLU A 618 -5.11 49.07 -0.73
CA GLU A 618 -4.56 50.40 -0.38
C GLU A 618 -3.34 50.28 0.55
N GLU A 619 -3.46 49.54 1.66
CA GLU A 619 -2.35 49.31 2.59
C GLU A 619 -1.16 48.62 1.90
N TYR A 620 -1.43 47.64 1.04
CA TYR A 620 -0.39 46.89 0.34
C TYR A 620 0.35 47.74 -0.69
N GLU A 621 -0.35 48.61 -1.43
CA GLU A 621 0.27 49.54 -2.39
C GLU A 621 1.10 50.62 -1.66
N GLU A 622 0.68 51.06 -0.46
CA GLU A 622 1.48 51.95 0.39
C GLU A 622 2.81 51.32 0.84
N LEU A 623 2.90 49.98 0.90
CA LEU A 623 4.15 49.27 1.23
C LEU A 623 5.12 49.16 0.03
N ARG A 624 4.69 49.52 -1.19
CA ARG A 624 5.51 49.39 -2.41
C ARG A 624 6.86 50.14 -2.37
N PRO A 625 6.97 51.38 -1.86
CA PRO A 625 8.25 52.08 -1.76
C PRO A 625 9.14 51.59 -0.60
N ALA A 626 8.65 50.74 0.31
CA ALA A 626 9.38 50.33 1.51
C ALA A 626 10.71 49.62 1.17
N GLY A 627 11.81 50.12 1.70
CA GLY A 627 13.16 49.54 1.55
C GLY A 627 13.79 49.63 0.16
N VAL A 628 13.08 50.07 -0.89
CA VAL A 628 13.56 50.02 -2.30
C VAL A 628 14.86 50.80 -2.53
N HIS A 629 15.11 51.82 -1.72
CA HIS A 629 16.31 52.67 -1.77
C HIS A 629 17.53 52.12 -1.00
N GLN A 630 17.39 50.99 -0.31
CA GLN A 630 18.49 50.34 0.40
C GLN A 630 19.57 49.88 -0.61
N PRO A 631 20.87 50.11 -0.32
CA PRO A 631 21.98 49.65 -1.16
C PRO A 631 22.04 48.11 -1.32
N LYS A 632 22.48 47.65 -2.49
CA LYS A 632 22.60 46.23 -2.89
C LYS A 632 23.94 45.95 -3.60
N PHE A 633 24.97 46.72 -3.28
CA PHE A 633 26.25 46.74 -4.00
C PHE A 633 26.89 45.36 -4.07
N ALA A 634 26.93 44.60 -2.96
CA ALA A 634 27.52 43.26 -2.96
C ALA A 634 26.81 42.30 -3.92
N ALA A 635 25.47 42.41 -4.02
CA ALA A 635 24.66 41.58 -4.90
C ALA A 635 24.79 41.93 -6.39
N GLU A 636 25.18 43.18 -6.69
CA GLU A 636 25.30 43.72 -8.05
C GLU A 636 26.70 43.51 -8.68
N LEU A 637 27.69 43.10 -7.86
CA LEU A 637 29.04 42.71 -8.31
C LEU A 637 28.98 41.59 -9.36
N ALA A 638 29.84 41.67 -10.37
CA ALA A 638 29.82 40.75 -11.52
C ALA A 638 29.99 39.29 -11.10
N GLU A 639 30.85 39.04 -10.12
CA GLU A 639 31.16 37.72 -9.55
C GLU A 639 29.96 37.11 -8.80
N ASN A 640 29.12 37.96 -8.22
CA ASN A 640 27.99 37.55 -7.37
C ASN A 640 26.67 37.43 -8.15
N ARG A 641 26.56 38.02 -9.35
CA ARG A 641 25.34 37.93 -10.18
C ARG A 641 24.91 36.50 -10.45
N GLY A 642 25.86 35.60 -10.72
CA GLY A 642 25.60 34.18 -10.95
C GLY A 642 25.16 33.41 -9.70
N LYS A 643 25.27 34.00 -8.50
CA LYS A 643 24.80 33.43 -7.24
C LYS A 643 23.35 33.84 -6.91
N ASN A 644 22.72 34.68 -7.74
CA ASN A 644 21.35 35.15 -7.55
C ASN A 644 20.39 34.37 -8.44
N ARG A 645 19.39 33.71 -7.84
CA ARG A 645 18.35 32.98 -8.60
C ARG A 645 17.49 33.92 -9.44
N TYR A 646 17.28 35.15 -8.95
CA TYR A 646 16.53 36.18 -9.63
C TYR A 646 17.26 37.52 -9.58
N ASN A 647 17.45 38.14 -10.75
CA ASN A 647 18.16 39.42 -10.87
C ASN A 647 17.43 40.59 -10.19
N ASN A 648 16.13 40.45 -9.94
CA ASN A 648 15.31 41.48 -9.28
C ASN A 648 15.09 41.20 -7.78
N VAL A 649 15.66 40.14 -7.22
CA VAL A 649 15.56 39.81 -5.78
C VAL A 649 16.97 39.73 -5.20
N LEU A 650 17.47 40.88 -4.77
CA LEU A 650 18.84 41.06 -4.32
C LEU A 650 18.86 41.45 -2.84
N PRO A 651 19.74 40.85 -2.01
CA PRO A 651 19.83 41.17 -0.60
C PRO A 651 20.36 42.59 -0.39
N TYR A 652 19.77 43.34 0.54
CA TYR A 652 20.31 44.64 0.94
C TYR A 652 21.62 44.49 1.72
N ASP A 653 22.58 45.39 1.48
CA ASP A 653 23.90 45.33 2.14
C ASP A 653 23.83 45.45 3.66
N ILE A 654 22.84 46.22 4.17
CA ILE A 654 22.68 46.52 5.59
C ILE A 654 22.34 45.28 6.43
N SER A 655 21.67 44.29 5.83
CA SER A 655 21.11 43.12 6.50
C SER A 655 21.58 41.81 5.89
N ARG A 656 22.38 41.83 4.82
CA ARG A 656 22.83 40.59 4.15
C ARG A 656 23.62 39.70 5.11
N VAL A 657 23.43 38.39 4.96
CA VAL A 657 24.28 37.41 5.63
C VAL A 657 25.65 37.43 4.94
N LYS A 658 26.72 37.47 5.73
CA LYS A 658 28.11 37.47 5.24
C LYS A 658 28.80 36.18 5.66
N LEU A 659 29.32 35.42 4.69
CA LEU A 659 30.09 34.22 4.93
C LEU A 659 31.56 34.55 5.21
N SER A 660 32.32 33.59 5.74
CA SER A 660 33.77 33.72 5.85
C SER A 660 34.42 33.82 4.46
N ALA A 661 35.38 34.73 4.29
CA ALA A 661 36.12 34.86 3.03
C ALA A 661 37.16 33.74 2.94
N ARG A 662 37.15 32.94 1.87
CA ARG A 662 38.13 31.87 1.63
C ARG A 662 39.34 32.38 0.84
N ASN A 663 39.12 32.72 -0.43
CA ASN A 663 40.17 33.08 -1.38
C ASN A 663 39.93 34.46 -2.03
N HIS A 664 38.67 34.84 -2.24
CA HIS A 664 38.28 36.12 -2.83
C HIS A 664 37.39 36.93 -1.88
N ALA A 665 37.47 38.26 -1.99
CA ALA A 665 36.64 39.18 -1.20
C ALA A 665 35.12 39.01 -1.43
N THR A 666 34.73 38.39 -2.56
CA THR A 666 33.34 38.09 -2.93
C THR A 666 32.85 36.74 -2.39
N ASP A 667 33.71 35.93 -1.77
CA ASP A 667 33.32 34.65 -1.16
C ASP A 667 32.42 34.85 0.07
N ASP A 668 32.35 36.07 0.60
CA ASP A 668 31.45 36.45 1.69
C ASP A 668 29.96 36.48 1.28
N TYR A 669 29.68 36.38 -0.03
CA TYR A 669 28.36 36.64 -0.56
C TYR A 669 27.49 35.39 -0.63
N ILE A 670 26.29 35.50 -0.06
CA ILE A 670 25.15 34.63 -0.27
C ILE A 670 23.87 35.46 -0.38
N ASN A 671 22.92 35.05 -1.20
CA ASN A 671 21.63 35.74 -1.33
C ASN A 671 20.71 35.39 -0.15
N ALA A 672 20.98 36.02 0.99
CA ALA A 672 20.20 35.90 2.22
C ALA A 672 20.30 37.18 3.06
N ASN A 673 19.26 37.48 3.85
CA ASN A 673 19.24 38.61 4.79
C ASN A 673 18.81 38.13 6.17
N TYR A 674 19.40 38.71 7.21
CA TYR A 674 18.85 38.63 8.56
C TYR A 674 17.51 39.37 8.61
N MET A 675 16.50 38.70 9.17
CA MET A 675 15.18 39.26 9.35
C MET A 675 14.87 39.37 10.86
N PRO A 676 14.25 40.48 11.29
CA PRO A 676 13.83 40.65 12.66
C PRO A 676 12.68 39.69 12.97
N GLY A 677 12.72 39.08 14.16
CA GLY A 677 11.57 38.47 14.80
C GLY A 677 10.87 39.47 15.71
N TYR A 678 10.12 38.98 16.70
CA TYR A 678 9.50 39.87 17.67
C TYR A 678 10.51 40.35 18.73
N THR A 679 11.31 39.44 19.32
CA THR A 679 12.28 39.76 20.39
C THR A 679 13.69 40.05 19.91
N SER A 680 14.11 39.48 18.76
CA SER A 680 15.48 39.57 18.25
C SER A 680 15.54 40.14 16.84
N LYS A 681 16.51 41.03 16.58
CA LYS A 681 16.76 41.62 15.25
C LYS A 681 17.35 40.62 14.23
N LYS A 682 17.79 39.45 14.68
CA LYS A 682 18.37 38.38 13.85
C LYS A 682 17.70 37.03 14.12
N ALA A 683 16.42 37.03 14.49
CA ALA A 683 15.69 35.79 14.79
C ALA A 683 15.61 34.85 13.58
N PHE A 684 15.63 35.40 12.36
CA PHE A 684 15.47 34.65 11.13
C PHE A 684 16.56 35.02 10.12
N ILE A 685 16.81 34.09 9.18
CA ILE A 685 17.49 34.37 7.92
C ILE A 685 16.51 34.07 6.79
N ALA A 686 16.19 35.06 5.96
CA ALA A 686 15.43 34.84 4.72
C ALA A 686 16.40 34.65 3.55
N ALA A 687 16.38 33.47 2.93
CA ALA A 687 17.27 33.10 1.85
C ALA A 687 16.52 32.66 0.59
N GLN A 688 17.15 32.78 -0.58
CA GLN A 688 16.65 32.13 -1.80
C GLN A 688 16.81 30.60 -1.70
N GLY A 689 16.04 29.85 -2.50
CA GLY A 689 16.33 28.43 -2.72
C GLY A 689 17.69 28.30 -3.43
N PRO A 690 18.65 27.52 -2.90
CA PRO A 690 20.00 27.44 -3.46
C PRO A 690 19.97 26.97 -4.93
N LEU A 691 20.88 27.54 -5.72
CA LEU A 691 21.24 27.15 -7.09
C LEU A 691 22.34 26.07 -7.06
N PRO A 692 22.58 25.33 -8.16
CA PRO A 692 23.62 24.29 -8.19
C PRO A 692 25.01 24.80 -7.77
N ASN A 693 25.37 26.02 -8.18
CA ASN A 693 26.64 26.67 -7.84
C ASN A 693 26.67 27.38 -6.47
N THR A 694 25.63 27.23 -5.66
CA THR A 694 25.51 27.89 -4.33
C THR A 694 25.08 26.93 -3.21
N ILE A 695 24.98 25.63 -3.48
CA ILE A 695 24.64 24.63 -2.44
C ILE A 695 25.73 24.62 -1.35
N ASP A 696 27.00 24.67 -1.74
CA ASP A 696 28.13 24.75 -0.80
C ASP A 696 28.08 26.03 0.05
N ASP A 697 27.75 27.17 -0.58
CA ASP A 697 27.56 28.44 0.13
C ASP A 697 26.38 28.36 1.12
N PHE A 698 25.31 27.64 0.77
CA PHE A 698 24.13 27.45 1.61
C PHE A 698 24.44 26.63 2.86
N TRP A 699 25.12 25.49 2.74
CA TRP A 699 25.53 24.70 3.91
C TRP A 699 26.61 25.37 4.74
N ARG A 700 27.51 26.12 4.09
CA ARG A 700 28.47 26.99 4.80
C ARG A 700 27.76 28.05 5.63
N MET A 701 26.68 28.65 5.11
CA MET A 701 25.84 29.56 5.90
C MET A 701 25.20 28.86 7.09
N VAL A 702 24.61 27.67 6.89
CA VAL A 702 23.99 26.87 7.97
C VAL A 702 24.99 26.60 9.09
N TRP A 703 26.20 26.19 8.73
CA TRP A 703 27.29 25.95 9.67
C TRP A 703 27.75 27.22 10.39
N GLU A 704 28.22 28.22 9.64
CA GLU A 704 28.83 29.43 10.22
C GLU A 704 27.87 30.27 11.06
N LYS A 705 26.57 30.21 10.74
CA LYS A 705 25.55 30.99 11.45
C LYS A 705 24.83 30.16 12.52
N ASN A 706 25.34 28.97 12.81
CA ASN A 706 24.86 28.07 13.87
C ASN A 706 23.35 27.81 13.75
N ILE A 707 22.89 27.47 12.54
CA ILE A 707 21.47 27.26 12.24
C ILE A 707 21.08 25.82 12.58
N TYR A 708 20.10 25.66 13.48
CA TYR A 708 19.53 24.36 13.84
C TYR A 708 18.23 24.03 13.10
N SER A 709 17.56 25.04 12.55
CA SER A 709 16.25 24.88 11.92
C SER A 709 16.20 25.52 10.55
N ILE A 710 15.80 24.72 9.56
CA ILE A 710 15.55 25.17 8.18
C ILE A 710 14.07 25.02 7.86
N VAL A 711 13.41 26.08 7.43
CA VAL A 711 12.02 26.10 7.00
C VAL A 711 11.98 26.29 5.48
N MET A 712 11.60 25.24 4.76
CA MET A 712 11.48 25.21 3.30
C MET A 712 10.01 25.30 2.89
N LEU A 713 9.64 26.37 2.18
CA LEU A 713 8.24 26.67 1.83
C LEU A 713 7.96 26.51 0.32
N THR A 714 8.66 25.62 -0.36
CA THR A 714 8.52 25.38 -1.81
C THR A 714 8.93 23.97 -2.16
N LYS A 715 8.30 23.37 -3.17
CA LYS A 715 8.84 22.14 -3.77
C LYS A 715 10.06 22.49 -4.62
N CYS A 716 10.99 21.54 -4.81
CA CYS A 716 12.14 21.76 -5.69
C CYS A 716 11.71 22.16 -7.12
N VAL A 717 10.63 21.53 -7.62
CA VAL A 717 10.05 21.81 -8.93
C VAL A 717 8.56 22.11 -8.77
N GLU A 718 8.12 23.24 -9.32
CA GLU A 718 6.72 23.66 -9.38
C GLU A 718 6.40 24.04 -10.83
N GLN A 719 5.33 23.49 -11.41
CA GLN A 719 4.96 23.66 -12.83
C GLN A 719 6.13 23.45 -13.81
N ALA A 720 6.93 22.38 -13.59
CA ALA A 720 8.11 22.04 -14.38
C ALA A 720 9.20 23.13 -14.40
N ARG A 721 9.20 24.06 -13.43
CA ARG A 721 10.28 25.04 -13.22
C ARG A 721 10.97 24.76 -11.91
N THR A 722 12.29 24.69 -11.94
CA THR A 722 13.11 24.54 -10.74
C THR A 722 13.02 25.80 -9.89
N LYS A 723 12.45 25.66 -8.69
CA LYS A 723 12.33 26.71 -7.67
C LYS A 723 13.47 26.65 -6.67
N CYS A 724 13.95 25.46 -6.38
CA CYS A 724 15.03 25.19 -5.43
C CYS A 724 15.77 23.93 -5.89
N GLU A 725 17.10 23.92 -5.81
CA GLU A 725 17.81 22.64 -5.94
C GLU A 725 17.56 21.78 -4.71
N GLN A 726 17.60 20.46 -4.89
CA GLN A 726 17.70 19.55 -3.76
C GLN A 726 19.10 19.68 -3.16
N TYR A 727 19.20 20.42 -2.06
CA TYR A 727 20.46 20.66 -1.36
C TYR A 727 20.74 19.65 -0.25
N TRP A 728 19.92 18.60 -0.09
CA TRP A 728 20.10 17.58 0.94
C TRP A 728 20.30 16.18 0.33
N PRO A 729 20.98 15.26 1.02
CA PRO A 729 21.20 13.89 0.56
C PRO A 729 19.93 13.02 0.65
N ASP A 730 19.80 12.03 -0.26
CA ASP A 730 18.70 11.04 -0.22
C ASP A 730 18.97 9.86 0.74
N LYS A 731 20.16 9.24 0.66
CA LYS A 731 20.49 8.03 1.44
C LYS A 731 21.93 7.99 1.93
N GLN A 732 22.88 8.42 1.10
CA GLN A 732 24.30 8.47 1.47
C GLN A 732 24.67 9.89 1.91
N SER A 733 25.56 10.00 2.89
CA SER A 733 26.14 11.27 3.31
C SER A 733 26.75 12.00 2.11
N MET A 734 26.49 13.30 1.97
CA MET A 734 27.02 14.13 0.89
C MET A 734 27.91 15.24 1.44
N SER A 735 28.99 15.54 0.72
CA SER A 735 29.91 16.64 1.04
C SER A 735 29.57 17.86 0.19
N TYR A 736 29.39 19.00 0.83
CA TYR A 736 29.14 20.31 0.24
C TYR A 736 30.28 21.26 0.63
N GLY A 737 31.34 21.26 -0.17
CA GLY A 737 32.64 21.80 0.23
C GLY A 737 33.18 21.06 1.45
N ASP A 738 33.46 21.80 2.53
CA ASP A 738 34.00 21.27 3.80
C ASP A 738 32.92 20.74 4.76
N ILE A 739 31.64 20.84 4.38
CA ILE A 739 30.51 20.45 5.23
C ILE A 739 29.96 19.11 4.75
N VAL A 740 30.00 18.10 5.60
CA VAL A 740 29.38 16.79 5.36
C VAL A 740 28.01 16.77 6.01
N VAL A 741 26.99 16.43 5.23
CA VAL A 741 25.60 16.35 5.69
C VAL A 741 25.13 14.91 5.54
N THR A 742 24.58 14.37 6.62
CA THR A 742 24.02 13.02 6.65
C THR A 742 22.58 13.09 7.10
N MET A 743 21.65 12.50 6.33
CA MET A 743 20.25 12.40 6.72
C MET A 743 20.09 11.27 7.74
N VAL A 744 19.54 11.59 8.91
CA VAL A 744 19.32 10.67 10.04
C VAL A 744 17.89 10.15 10.04
N ALA A 745 16.91 11.01 9.76
CA ALA A 745 15.51 10.64 9.72
C ALA A 745 14.74 11.48 8.70
N GLU A 746 13.70 10.89 8.12
CA GLU A 746 12.73 11.56 7.25
C GLU A 746 11.31 11.09 7.63
N ILE A 747 10.42 12.06 7.84
CA ILE A 747 9.00 11.83 8.11
C ILE A 747 8.20 12.59 7.04
N VAL A 748 7.56 11.85 6.14
CA VAL A 748 6.77 12.40 5.04
C VAL A 748 5.29 12.39 5.42
N LEU A 749 4.67 13.57 5.50
CA LEU A 749 3.22 13.75 5.64
C LEU A 749 2.67 14.42 4.36
N PRO A 750 1.35 14.37 4.11
CA PRO A 750 0.76 15.00 2.93
C PRO A 750 1.04 16.51 2.84
N GLU A 751 1.04 17.20 3.98
CA GLU A 751 1.15 18.65 4.08
C GLU A 751 2.60 19.14 4.18
N TRP A 752 3.48 18.35 4.81
CA TRP A 752 4.89 18.68 4.99
C TRP A 752 5.78 17.44 5.20
N THR A 753 7.08 17.60 4.98
CA THR A 753 8.11 16.61 5.30
C THR A 753 9.05 17.17 6.36
N ILE A 754 9.43 16.37 7.35
CA ILE A 754 10.43 16.74 8.38
C ILE A 754 11.66 15.86 8.17
N ARG A 755 12.84 16.48 8.11
CA ARG A 755 14.13 15.77 7.97
C ARG A 755 15.09 16.19 9.06
N ASP A 756 15.77 15.21 9.64
CA ASP A 756 16.85 15.43 10.60
C ASP A 756 18.19 15.13 9.94
N PHE A 757 19.14 16.04 10.10
CA PHE A 757 20.49 15.94 9.57
C PHE A 757 21.52 16.03 10.69
N THR A 758 22.59 15.25 10.57
CA THR A 758 23.87 15.58 11.20
C THR A 758 24.73 16.32 10.19
N VAL A 759 25.29 17.44 10.64
CA VAL A 759 26.14 18.33 9.86
C VAL A 759 27.49 18.37 10.55
N GLU A 760 28.55 18.04 9.83
CA GLU A 760 29.92 18.00 10.33
C GLU A 760 30.80 18.86 9.42
N ASN A 761 31.74 19.60 10.00
CA ASN A 761 32.75 20.30 9.21
C ASN A 761 34.04 19.48 9.22
N THR A 762 34.55 19.09 8.06
CA THR A 762 35.75 18.24 7.96
C THR A 762 37.01 18.86 8.58
N ASN A 763 37.01 20.17 8.81
CA ASN A 763 38.12 20.90 9.44
C ASN A 763 37.98 21.01 10.96
N VAL A 764 36.83 20.68 11.55
CA VAL A 764 36.52 20.87 12.98
C VAL A 764 35.77 19.64 13.51
N SER A 765 36.20 19.07 14.63
CA SER A 765 35.56 17.86 15.21
C SER A 765 34.18 18.10 15.86
N GLU A 766 33.45 19.13 15.43
CA GLU A 766 32.12 19.48 15.94
C GLU A 766 31.03 18.89 15.02
N ILE A 767 29.96 18.38 15.62
CA ILE A 767 28.80 17.83 14.92
C ILE A 767 27.57 18.59 15.37
N HIS A 768 26.83 19.14 14.42
CA HIS A 768 25.60 19.89 14.67
C HIS A 768 24.39 19.12 14.14
N THR A 769 23.29 19.12 14.89
CA THR A 769 22.02 18.56 14.42
C THR A 769 21.17 19.66 13.80
N VAL A 770 20.70 19.45 12.57
CA VAL A 770 19.86 20.40 11.85
C VAL A 770 18.57 19.74 11.43
N ARG A 771 17.42 20.33 11.77
CA ARG A 771 16.11 19.88 11.32
C ARG A 771 15.58 20.75 10.20
N GLN A 772 15.18 20.14 9.10
CA GLN A 772 14.45 20.81 8.01
C GLN A 772 12.96 20.50 8.11
N PHE A 773 12.16 21.56 8.11
CA PHE A 773 10.71 21.55 7.99
C PHE A 773 10.34 21.97 6.57
N HIS A 774 9.85 21.03 5.77
CA HIS A 774 9.55 21.25 4.36
C HIS A 774 8.04 21.24 4.12
N PHE A 775 7.44 22.42 4.01
CA PHE A 775 6.02 22.60 3.74
C PHE A 775 5.72 22.38 2.25
N THR A 776 5.03 21.28 1.93
CA THR A 776 4.80 20.79 0.56
C THR A 776 3.40 21.10 0.03
N SER A 777 2.49 21.58 0.87
CA SER A 777 1.10 21.91 0.48
C SER A 777 0.86 23.36 0.07
N TRP A 778 1.89 24.22 0.05
CA TRP A 778 1.70 25.59 -0.47
C TRP A 778 1.45 25.55 -1.98
N PRO A 779 0.33 26.10 -2.49
CA PRO A 779 0.00 26.02 -3.90
C PRO A 779 0.99 26.80 -4.79
N ASP A 780 1.16 26.33 -6.02
CA ASP A 780 2.04 26.95 -7.01
C ASP A 780 1.60 28.38 -7.40
N HIS A 781 0.29 28.66 -7.33
CA HIS A 781 -0.30 30.00 -7.49
C HIS A 781 -1.11 30.35 -6.25
N GLY A 782 -0.97 31.60 -5.77
CA GLY A 782 -1.76 32.11 -4.65
C GLY A 782 -1.24 31.69 -3.27
N VAL A 783 -2.19 31.47 -2.36
CA VAL A 783 -2.01 31.16 -0.94
C VAL A 783 -2.77 29.88 -0.59
N PRO A 784 -2.43 29.17 0.51
CA PRO A 784 -3.23 28.03 0.97
C PRO A 784 -4.72 28.38 1.10
N GLU A 785 -5.61 27.44 0.79
CA GLU A 785 -7.06 27.65 0.88
C GLU A 785 -7.53 27.91 2.31
N THR A 786 -6.83 27.32 3.29
CA THR A 786 -7.10 27.46 4.71
C THR A 786 -5.85 27.95 5.45
N THR A 787 -6.07 28.65 6.57
CA THR A 787 -4.99 29.26 7.38
C THR A 787 -4.40 28.30 8.42
N ASP A 788 -5.19 27.32 8.84
CA ASP A 788 -4.88 26.35 9.90
C ASP A 788 -3.62 25.53 9.61
N LEU A 789 -3.42 25.07 8.37
CA LEU A 789 -2.24 24.27 7.98
C LEU A 789 -0.94 25.03 8.23
N LEU A 790 -0.87 26.31 7.82
CA LEU A 790 0.35 27.09 8.00
C LEU A 790 0.55 27.52 9.45
N ILE A 791 -0.54 27.79 10.19
CA ILE A 791 -0.50 28.10 11.62
C ILE A 791 0.01 26.90 12.43
N ASN A 792 -0.52 25.70 12.16
CA ASN A 792 -0.09 24.45 12.79
C ASN A 792 1.38 24.13 12.46
N PHE A 793 1.77 24.29 11.19
CA PHE A 793 3.16 24.13 10.78
C PHE A 793 4.09 25.10 11.52
N ARG A 794 3.70 26.37 11.67
CA ARG A 794 4.45 27.35 12.45
C ARG A 794 4.56 26.94 13.92
N HIS A 795 3.50 26.44 14.55
CA HIS A 795 3.57 25.97 15.94
C HIS A 795 4.58 24.83 16.11
N LEU A 796 4.60 23.89 15.18
CA LEU A 796 5.56 22.79 15.15
C LEU A 796 7.01 23.28 15.00
N VAL A 797 7.24 24.26 14.12
CA VAL A 797 8.56 24.91 13.99
C VAL A 797 8.96 25.62 15.28
N GLN A 798 8.04 26.37 15.89
CA GLN A 798 8.29 27.14 17.11
C GLN A 798 8.57 26.24 18.31
N GLU A 799 7.86 25.11 18.43
CA GLU A 799 8.07 24.13 19.49
C GLU A 799 9.49 23.56 19.44
N TYR A 800 9.98 23.18 18.26
CA TYR A 800 11.36 22.72 18.10
C TYR A 800 12.37 23.85 18.36
N ASN A 801 12.11 25.06 17.85
CA ASN A 801 13.01 26.20 18.05
C ASN A 801 13.14 26.62 19.51
N SER A 802 12.12 26.39 20.34
CA SER A 802 12.18 26.68 21.78
C SER A 802 13.26 25.86 22.51
N GLN A 803 13.74 24.77 21.91
CA GLN A 803 14.78 23.89 22.44
C GLN A 803 16.18 24.28 21.93
N ASN A 804 16.27 25.13 20.91
CA ASN A 804 17.53 25.54 20.29
C ASN A 804 18.20 26.69 21.06
N PRO A 805 19.51 26.93 20.86
CA PRO A 805 20.19 28.08 21.45
C PRO A 805 19.51 29.42 21.08
N ILE A 806 19.41 30.33 22.05
CA ILE A 806 18.68 31.61 21.92
C ILE A 806 19.18 32.46 20.73
N ASP A 807 20.49 32.38 20.43
CA ASP A 807 21.12 33.16 19.35
C ASP A 807 21.09 32.47 17.97
N SER A 808 20.48 31.28 17.84
CA SER A 808 20.37 30.55 16.57
C SER A 808 19.25 31.15 15.69
N PRO A 809 19.57 31.73 14.52
CA PRO A 809 18.55 32.17 13.59
C PRO A 809 17.84 30.96 12.94
N VAL A 810 16.54 31.09 12.69
CA VAL A 810 15.78 30.13 11.87
C VAL A 810 15.97 30.49 10.40
N LEU A 811 16.51 29.57 9.61
CA LEU A 811 16.67 29.77 8.17
C LEU A 811 15.36 29.49 7.46
N VAL A 812 14.75 30.49 6.83
CA VAL A 812 13.49 30.34 6.08
C VAL A 812 13.75 30.63 4.61
N HIS A 813 13.35 29.72 3.73
CA HIS A 813 13.50 29.91 2.29
C HIS A 813 12.31 29.37 1.50
N CYS A 814 12.16 29.88 0.29
CA CYS A 814 11.25 29.35 -0.73
C CYS A 814 12.01 29.33 -2.06
N SER A 815 11.44 29.86 -3.14
CA SER A 815 12.17 30.08 -4.40
C SER A 815 13.05 31.33 -4.32
N ALA A 816 12.43 32.51 -4.22
CA ALA A 816 13.13 33.80 -4.14
C ALA A 816 13.50 34.22 -2.70
N GLY A 817 12.91 33.55 -1.69
CA GLY A 817 13.12 33.92 -0.29
C GLY A 817 12.41 35.19 0.14
N VAL A 818 11.27 35.54 -0.46
CA VAL A 818 10.56 36.82 -0.20
C VAL A 818 9.05 36.67 -0.02
N GLY A 819 8.35 35.97 -0.91
CA GLY A 819 6.89 35.79 -0.84
C GLY A 819 6.46 34.92 0.33
N ARG A 820 6.40 33.59 0.11
CA ARG A 820 6.04 32.60 1.15
C ARG A 820 6.89 32.73 2.42
N THR A 821 8.20 32.97 2.25
CA THR A 821 9.16 33.24 3.34
C THR A 821 8.75 34.45 4.17
N GLY A 822 8.38 35.57 3.53
CA GLY A 822 7.91 36.77 4.24
C GLY A 822 6.58 36.54 4.93
N THR A 823 5.67 35.80 4.31
CA THR A 823 4.39 35.43 4.92
C THR A 823 4.61 34.60 6.19
N PHE A 824 5.44 33.56 6.15
CA PHE A 824 5.72 32.73 7.33
C PHE A 824 6.34 33.54 8.48
N ILE A 825 7.37 34.34 8.19
CA ILE A 825 8.03 35.18 9.21
C ILE A 825 7.05 36.21 9.79
N ALA A 826 6.19 36.82 8.95
CA ALA A 826 5.20 37.77 9.41
C ALA A 826 4.17 37.12 10.34
N ILE A 827 3.63 35.94 10.00
CA ILE A 827 2.69 35.21 10.87
C ILE A 827 3.31 34.95 12.23
N ASP A 828 4.56 34.46 12.25
CA ASP A 828 5.23 34.17 13.50
C ASP A 828 5.35 35.41 14.40
N ARG A 829 5.76 36.54 13.83
CA ARG A 829 5.85 37.83 14.55
C ARG A 829 4.50 38.33 15.03
N LEU A 830 3.47 38.22 14.20
CA LEU A 830 2.12 38.71 14.51
C LEU A 830 1.50 37.92 15.65
N ILE A 831 1.69 36.60 15.68
CA ILE A 831 1.21 35.77 16.79
C ILE A 831 1.93 36.14 18.09
N GLN A 832 3.27 36.30 18.06
CA GLN A 832 4.02 36.74 19.23
C GLN A 832 3.58 38.14 19.70
N GLN A 833 3.32 39.07 18.78
CA GLN A 833 2.79 40.41 19.10
C GLN A 833 1.41 40.33 19.75
N MET A 834 0.52 39.47 19.26
CA MET A 834 -0.79 39.23 19.87
C MET A 834 -0.67 38.70 21.29
N GLU A 835 0.20 37.71 21.50
CA GLU A 835 0.41 37.05 22.79
C GLU A 835 0.99 38.00 23.84
N MET A 836 1.89 38.90 23.45
CA MET A 836 2.59 39.80 24.38
C MET A 836 1.92 41.17 24.58
N GLU A 837 1.35 41.76 23.52
CA GLU A 837 0.82 43.13 23.56
C GLU A 837 -0.70 43.21 23.43
N SER A 838 -1.37 42.10 23.09
CA SER A 838 -2.80 42.11 22.71
C SER A 838 -3.12 43.10 21.58
N THR A 839 -2.14 43.39 20.72
CA THR A 839 -2.27 44.20 19.50
C THR A 839 -1.69 43.47 18.30
N VAL A 840 -2.06 43.92 17.11
CA VAL A 840 -1.58 43.41 15.83
C VAL A 840 -1.25 44.58 14.92
N ASP A 841 -0.07 44.55 14.30
CA ASP A 841 0.34 45.54 13.29
C ASP A 841 0.88 44.85 12.03
N VAL A 842 -0.03 44.31 11.20
CA VAL A 842 0.35 43.61 9.96
C VAL A 842 1.14 44.53 9.04
N TYR A 843 0.68 45.76 8.83
CA TYR A 843 1.36 46.76 8.03
C TYR A 843 2.77 47.04 8.54
N GLY A 844 2.92 47.33 9.84
CA GLY A 844 4.19 47.64 10.47
C GLY A 844 5.18 46.46 10.39
N VAL A 845 4.71 45.23 10.61
CA VAL A 845 5.52 44.02 10.48
C VAL A 845 6.03 43.87 9.04
N VAL A 846 5.16 43.97 8.03
CA VAL A 846 5.58 43.81 6.63
C VAL A 846 6.49 44.95 6.19
N TYR A 847 6.23 46.18 6.63
CA TYR A 847 7.11 47.34 6.39
C TYR A 847 8.52 47.07 6.93
N ASP A 848 8.63 46.62 8.17
CA ASP A 848 9.92 46.29 8.81
C ASP A 848 10.64 45.14 8.09
N LEU A 849 9.91 44.09 7.66
CA LEU A 849 10.49 43.04 6.83
C LEU A 849 11.01 43.60 5.49
N ARG A 850 10.26 44.48 4.82
CA ARG A 850 10.69 45.12 3.56
C ARG A 850 11.88 46.07 3.71
N MET A 851 12.15 46.56 4.92
CA MET A 851 13.38 47.31 5.21
C MET A 851 14.63 46.42 5.28
N HIS A 852 14.46 45.11 5.53
CA HIS A 852 15.54 44.14 5.66
C HIS A 852 15.77 43.31 4.40
N ARG A 853 14.73 43.01 3.61
CA ARG A 853 14.85 42.28 2.33
C ARG A 853 13.78 42.78 1.36
N PRO A 854 14.06 42.93 0.04
CA PRO A 854 13.07 43.43 -0.89
C PRO A 854 11.87 42.49 -1.01
N LEU A 855 10.69 43.06 -1.29
CA LEU A 855 9.49 42.31 -1.69
C LEU A 855 8.99 41.25 -0.68
N MET A 856 9.39 41.35 0.60
CA MET A 856 8.84 40.48 1.65
C MET A 856 7.31 40.61 1.67
N VAL A 857 6.62 39.46 1.63
CA VAL A 857 5.19 39.37 1.32
C VAL A 857 4.95 39.96 -0.08
N GLN A 858 5.06 39.12 -1.10
CA GLN A 858 5.29 39.55 -2.48
C GLN A 858 4.01 39.86 -3.26
N THR A 859 2.88 39.31 -2.85
CA THR A 859 1.58 39.51 -3.50
C THR A 859 0.55 40.06 -2.52
N GLU A 860 -0.45 40.76 -3.05
CA GLU A 860 -1.60 41.22 -2.26
C GLU A 860 -2.33 40.03 -1.61
N ASP A 861 -2.52 38.92 -2.34
CA ASP A 861 -3.12 37.70 -1.80
C ASP A 861 -2.38 37.20 -0.54
N GLN A 862 -1.05 37.28 -0.50
CA GLN A 862 -0.27 36.92 0.68
C GLN A 862 -0.49 37.89 1.85
N TYR A 863 -0.67 39.17 1.57
CA TYR A 863 -0.97 40.19 2.57
C TYR A 863 -2.39 40.03 3.14
N VAL A 864 -3.38 39.75 2.28
CA VAL A 864 -4.74 39.41 2.70
C VAL A 864 -4.74 38.12 3.51
N PHE A 865 -3.98 37.11 3.08
CA PHE A 865 -3.83 35.84 3.80
C PHE A 865 -3.21 36.02 5.19
N LEU A 866 -2.24 36.92 5.37
CA LEU A 866 -1.72 37.28 6.70
C LEU A 866 -2.81 37.81 7.61
N ASN A 867 -3.63 38.72 7.11
CA ASN A 867 -4.75 39.27 7.86
C ASN A 867 -5.80 38.19 8.18
N GLN A 868 -6.03 37.25 7.25
CA GLN A 868 -6.93 36.12 7.46
C GLN A 868 -6.38 35.18 8.55
N CYS A 869 -5.09 34.87 8.54
CA CYS A 869 -4.43 34.10 9.61
C CYS A 869 -4.63 34.77 10.98
N VAL A 870 -4.39 36.08 11.08
CA VAL A 870 -4.63 36.82 12.33
C VAL A 870 -6.10 36.70 12.76
N MET A 871 -7.04 36.91 11.83
CA MET A 871 -8.47 36.86 12.12
C MET A 871 -8.91 35.49 12.66
N ASP A 872 -8.41 34.41 12.06
CA ASP A 872 -8.74 33.04 12.45
C ASP A 872 -8.11 32.67 13.80
N ILE A 873 -6.89 33.14 14.08
CA ILE A 873 -6.26 32.96 15.40
C ILE A 873 -7.05 33.67 16.49
N ILE A 874 -7.48 34.92 16.24
CA ILE A 874 -8.30 35.68 17.19
C ILE A 874 -9.64 34.97 17.44
N ARG A 875 -10.30 34.45 16.40
CA ARG A 875 -11.53 33.65 16.55
C ARG A 875 -11.29 32.41 17.41
N SER A 876 -10.25 31.63 17.10
CA SER A 876 -9.94 30.41 17.86
C SER A 876 -9.66 30.68 19.34
N GLN A 877 -9.06 31.82 19.68
CA GLN A 877 -8.84 32.24 21.06
C GLN A 877 -10.14 32.65 21.77
N LYS A 878 -11.07 33.29 21.07
CA LYS A 878 -12.41 33.62 21.61
C LYS A 878 -13.20 32.35 21.92
N ASP A 879 -13.19 31.38 21.02
CA ASP A 879 -13.93 30.11 21.18
C ASP A 879 -13.36 29.28 22.35
N LYS A 880 -12.02 29.15 22.45
CA LYS A 880 -11.37 28.52 23.62
C LYS A 880 -11.72 29.21 24.95
N LYS A 881 -11.84 30.54 24.93
CA LYS A 881 -12.19 31.32 26.13
C LYS A 881 -13.68 31.15 26.49
N ALA A 882 -14.56 30.99 25.50
CA ALA A 882 -15.98 30.68 25.72
C ALA A 882 -16.16 29.27 26.33
N ASP A 883 -15.44 28.27 25.81
CA ASP A 883 -15.45 26.89 26.36
C ASP A 883 -14.92 26.82 27.79
N LEU A 884 -13.87 27.59 28.12
CA LEU A 884 -13.35 27.71 29.49
C LEU A 884 -14.35 28.40 30.43
N ILE A 885 -15.16 29.35 29.95
CA ILE A 885 -16.22 30.00 30.75
C ILE A 885 -17.37 29.02 31.03
N TYR A 886 -17.74 28.17 30.06
CA TYR A 886 -18.74 27.11 30.27
C TYR A 886 -18.22 25.98 31.18
N GLN A 887 -16.94 25.62 31.09
CA GLN A 887 -16.32 24.68 32.03
C GLN A 887 -16.23 25.24 33.46
N ASN A 888 -15.96 26.54 33.65
CA ASN A 888 -15.92 27.16 34.98
C ASN A 888 -17.31 27.30 35.63
N MET A 889 -18.38 27.50 34.86
CA MET A 889 -19.75 27.44 35.40
C MET A 889 -20.17 26.04 35.83
N THR A 890 -19.65 24.99 35.18
CA THR A 890 -19.95 23.60 35.52
C THR A 890 -19.10 23.12 36.70
N ALA A 891 -17.87 23.63 36.85
CA ALA A 891 -16.97 23.29 37.94
C ALA A 891 -17.28 23.99 39.29
N MET A 892 -18.01 25.11 39.29
CA MET A 892 -18.47 25.77 40.53
C MET A 892 -19.69 25.10 41.19
N ALA A 893 -20.29 24.08 40.57
CA ALA A 893 -21.48 23.39 41.10
C ALA A 893 -21.20 22.01 41.76
N ILE A 894 -19.94 21.56 41.87
CA ILE A 894 -19.61 20.19 42.35
C ILE A 894 -18.60 20.14 43.52
N TYR A 895 -18.15 21.27 44.07
CA TYR A 895 -17.29 21.25 45.27
C TYR A 895 -17.72 22.28 46.33
N GLU A 896 -18.89 22.06 46.94
CA GLU A 896 -19.04 22.30 48.38
C GLU A 896 -18.87 20.97 49.11
N ASN A 897 -17.98 20.96 50.12
CA ASN A 897 -17.58 19.85 51.00
C ASN A 897 -16.41 19.00 50.49
N PHE A 898 -15.17 19.37 50.86
CA PHE A 898 -14.42 18.70 51.93
C PHE A 898 -13.04 19.38 52.08
N THR A 899 -12.67 19.66 53.33
CA THR A 899 -11.39 20.26 53.75
C THR A 899 -10.20 19.29 53.61
N PRO A 900 -8.95 19.80 53.53
CA PRO A 900 -7.79 19.03 53.06
C PRO A 900 -7.05 18.31 54.20
N THR A 901 -6.51 17.13 53.90
CA THR A 901 -5.42 16.51 54.69
C THR A 901 -4.36 15.93 53.74
N PRO A 902 -3.04 16.05 54.02
CA PRO A 902 -1.99 15.79 53.04
C PRO A 902 -1.42 14.36 53.18
N GLY A 903 -1.16 13.69 52.05
CA GLY A 903 -0.53 12.37 52.05
C GLY A 903 -0.01 11.93 50.68
N PHE A 904 1.30 11.85 50.57
CA PHE A 904 2.12 11.27 49.50
C PHE A 904 1.63 9.90 48.97
N GLY A 905 1.80 9.63 47.67
CA GLY A 905 1.74 8.26 47.15
C GLY A 905 1.74 8.07 45.63
N LYS A 906 2.93 7.91 45.06
CA LYS A 906 3.36 7.09 43.90
C LYS A 906 2.43 6.83 42.71
N ALA A 907 2.98 7.13 41.54
CA ALA A 907 2.57 6.67 40.22
C ALA A 907 2.72 5.15 40.01
N ASN A 908 1.76 4.59 39.26
CA ASN A 908 1.76 3.44 38.33
C ASN A 908 0.31 3.47 37.78
N GLY A 909 -0.02 3.50 36.49
CA GLY A 909 0.48 2.76 35.34
C GLY A 909 -0.75 2.12 34.66
N TYR A 910 -0.78 2.17 33.32
CA TYR A 910 -1.59 1.36 32.39
C TYR A 910 -3.02 1.75 31.97
N HIS A 911 -3.11 1.94 30.63
CA HIS A 911 -4.14 1.63 29.63
C HIS A 911 -5.64 1.72 29.96
N ALA A 912 -6.33 2.56 29.19
CA ALA A 912 -7.21 2.09 28.10
C ALA A 912 -7.12 3.07 26.92
#